data_AF-A0A7X6CV41-F1
#
_entry.id   AF-A0A7X6CV41-F1
#
_cell.length_a   1.000
_cell.length_b   1.000
_cell.length_c   1.000
_cell.angle_alpha   90.00
_cell.angle_beta   90.00
_cell.angle_gamma   90.00
#
_symmetry.space_group_name_H-M   'P 1'
#
loop_
_entity.id
_entity.type
_entity.pdbx_description
1 polymer ?
#
loop_
_entity_poly.entity_id
_entity_poly.type
_entity_poly.pdbx_seq_one_letter_code
_entity_poly.pdbx_strand_id
1 'polypeptide(L)'
;MTDQILTEGASTAVWPEAAVYTGDLLQEDSAWYERYREGGPYVAALGFFDGVHRGHRVLLDRMLCVAARQQLTPLVFSFDVLPQKLDFDFKETHYHGLLQQPASKASMLLQLGASRLINQRYTDPFRRLSPEAFLTDILHRGLGVSCLVIGENFRFGYQRRGTARLAAEWGRQNGVQVEIVRDLNSEAEPVSTRRIKNYLQQGKVEAASRLMGHDFSMTGPVIRGHALGRTAGMPTANVAVSPLQFCPPYGVYATRTRVGSRIYPSISNIGIRPTVNKVDTVPLLETFILGYEMDLYDQEIEVFFVSFLRAEETFPSFLTMTTQIHEDIQNARDYQASCERLELIDDRAGLPYYHLPSRRFNTSLIKIIARHRITPERAAAYALLARLLQTGQDYPTHADLVRETVSLYGSRISCHISAQTDLLTLTFTGESVKSGLEGSRPFRKLQDILFRLLTKPLLDDDGLFQQDFFELEKRNLITELAARRQDTGLYSLERALNLLWEGQAPGLGSHGSAAEISRLTRQQVTQAWKELLRQARLEVYTAGDLEQDTIDAVVANLRRFPSDSHRLLPRPGLLPGQYPLPQAQLHREFRELEQPRAVLIYGGLPAYHEAGAAAADIMNEILGGVTHSLLFDQVREKHAFAYHISSSLRKYPGLLIIQAGITPGQLAAALETMKACVGNLQQGAFEDELFMSAKRLVKNELIFASDDLELLLDFLINEQLCGLRRDLAEAIAEVNQTGKTRIQELARQLTLEETFLLQPDPAAAAPPATDKRSPS
;
A
#
# COMPACT_ATOMS: atom_id res chain seq x y z
N MET A 1 -39.48 5.93 7.07
CA MET A 1 -39.71 5.18 8.31
C MET A 1 -38.39 5.07 9.01
N THR A 2 -38.29 5.93 10.01
CA THR A 2 -37.21 6.17 10.97
C THR A 2 -37.10 5.01 11.96
N ASP A 3 -35.96 4.95 12.66
CA ASP A 3 -35.61 4.03 13.75
C ASP A 3 -35.10 2.63 13.38
N GLN A 4 -33.77 2.52 13.35
CA GLN A 4 -32.93 1.46 13.94
C GLN A 4 -31.54 1.51 13.29
N ILE A 5 -30.79 2.56 13.60
CA ILE A 5 -29.34 2.56 13.51
C ILE A 5 -28.90 2.87 14.92
N LEU A 6 -28.67 1.86 15.75
CA LEU A 6 -27.86 1.92 16.97
C LEU A 6 -27.82 0.49 17.53
N THR A 7 -26.63 0.10 18.02
CA THR A 7 -26.26 -1.19 18.63
C THR A 7 -26.01 -2.37 17.67
N GLU A 8 -25.01 -2.24 16.80
CA GLU A 8 -24.17 -3.39 16.45
C GLU A 8 -22.72 -3.05 16.81
N GLY A 9 -22.08 -3.99 17.52
CA GLY A 9 -20.87 -3.79 18.30
C GLY A 9 -19.73 -3.10 17.56
N ALA A 10 -19.00 -2.28 18.32
CA ALA A 10 -17.71 -1.76 17.93
C ALA A 10 -16.78 -2.92 17.54
N SER A 11 -16.69 -3.20 16.24
CA SER A 11 -15.54 -3.88 15.67
C SER A 11 -14.40 -2.86 15.57
N THR A 12 -13.90 -2.42 16.72
CA THR A 12 -12.45 -2.32 16.83
C THR A 12 -11.98 -3.77 16.72
N ALA A 13 -11.04 -4.09 15.84
CA ALA A 13 -10.41 -5.40 15.92
C ALA A 13 -9.82 -5.50 17.35
N VAL A 14 -10.53 -6.17 18.25
CA VAL A 14 -10.06 -6.44 19.61
C VAL A 14 -8.97 -7.48 19.43
N TRP A 15 -7.76 -7.00 19.16
CA TRP A 15 -6.58 -7.82 19.21
C TRP A 15 -6.53 -8.44 20.60
N PRO A 16 -6.31 -9.76 20.72
CA PRO A 16 -6.30 -10.38 22.03
C PRO A 16 -5.26 -9.67 22.90
N GLU A 17 -5.61 -9.31 24.14
CA GLU A 17 -4.68 -8.68 25.11
C GLU A 17 -3.33 -9.42 25.16
N ALA A 18 -3.32 -10.71 24.86
CA ALA A 18 -2.12 -11.54 24.71
C ALA A 18 -1.11 -11.08 23.63
N ALA A 19 -1.47 -10.19 22.71
CA ALA A 19 -0.58 -9.67 21.66
C ALA A 19 0.20 -8.42 22.09
N VAL A 20 -0.24 -7.71 23.13
CA VAL A 20 0.38 -6.48 23.63
C VAL A 20 0.75 -6.66 25.09
N TYR A 21 2.04 -6.62 25.38
CA TYR A 21 2.54 -6.60 26.74
C TYR A 21 2.94 -5.17 27.14
N THR A 22 2.49 -4.71 28.31
CA THR A 22 2.92 -3.44 28.90
C THR A 22 3.33 -3.68 30.36
N GLY A 23 4.62 -3.51 30.67
CA GLY A 23 5.13 -3.78 32.02
C GLY A 23 6.67 -3.80 32.10
N ASP A 24 7.17 -4.31 33.23
CA ASP A 24 8.60 -4.40 33.54
C ASP A 24 9.15 -5.79 33.18
N LEU A 25 9.95 -5.88 32.10
CA LEU A 25 10.51 -7.18 31.67
C LEU A 25 11.55 -7.78 32.63
N LEU A 26 12.08 -6.99 33.56
CA LEU A 26 13.17 -7.38 34.48
C LEU A 26 12.70 -8.29 35.64
N GLN A 27 11.43 -8.71 35.66
CA GLN A 27 10.91 -9.64 36.67
C GLN A 27 10.70 -11.02 36.03
N GLU A 28 11.70 -11.90 36.15
CA GLU A 28 11.75 -13.24 35.55
C GLU A 28 10.56 -14.14 35.93
N ASP A 29 9.88 -13.89 37.06
CA ASP A 29 8.84 -14.77 37.63
C ASP A 29 7.39 -14.46 37.19
N SER A 30 7.19 -13.90 36.00
CA SER A 30 5.87 -13.45 35.57
C SER A 30 5.32 -14.26 34.40
N ALA A 31 4.04 -14.67 34.50
CA ALA A 31 3.36 -15.56 33.54
C ALA A 31 3.38 -15.07 32.06
N TRP A 32 3.73 -13.80 31.82
CA TRP A 32 3.89 -13.26 30.47
C TRP A 32 5.29 -13.54 29.88
N TYR A 33 6.33 -13.68 30.70
CA TYR A 33 7.70 -13.94 30.23
C TYR A 33 7.82 -15.32 29.58
N GLU A 34 7.29 -16.36 30.25
CA GLU A 34 7.19 -17.71 29.68
C GLU A 34 6.37 -17.73 28.38
N ARG A 35 5.29 -16.95 28.30
CA ARG A 35 4.42 -16.89 27.12
C ARG A 35 5.11 -16.30 25.89
N TYR A 36 5.98 -15.31 26.07
CA TYR A 36 6.79 -14.77 24.96
C TYR A 36 7.94 -15.71 24.64
N ARG A 37 8.59 -16.31 25.64
CA ARG A 37 9.63 -17.32 25.42
C ARG A 37 9.12 -18.54 24.62
N GLU A 38 7.88 -19.00 24.88
CA GLU A 38 7.21 -20.07 24.13
C GLU A 38 6.71 -19.64 22.73
N GLY A 39 6.52 -18.33 22.50
CA GLY A 39 6.01 -17.78 21.24
C GLY A 39 7.09 -17.41 20.22
N GLY A 40 8.36 -17.53 20.59
CA GLY A 40 9.52 -17.35 19.71
C GLY A 40 9.85 -18.60 18.89
N PRO A 41 10.91 -18.56 18.06
CA PRO A 41 11.88 -17.48 17.91
C PRO A 41 11.32 -16.23 17.19
N TYR A 42 11.88 -15.06 17.55
CA TYR A 42 11.41 -13.76 17.03
C TYR A 42 12.39 -13.11 16.06
N VAL A 43 11.83 -12.31 15.16
CA VAL A 43 12.51 -11.15 14.60
C VAL A 43 11.98 -9.89 15.27
N ALA A 44 12.86 -9.07 15.84
CA ALA A 44 12.49 -7.91 16.64
C ALA A 44 12.86 -6.58 15.95
N ALA A 45 11.89 -5.68 15.82
CA ALA A 45 12.15 -4.27 15.48
C ALA A 45 12.19 -3.42 16.76
N LEU A 46 13.26 -2.65 16.96
CA LEU A 46 13.41 -1.77 18.14
C LEU A 46 13.16 -0.31 17.79
N GLY A 47 12.40 0.39 18.63
CA GLY A 47 12.16 1.82 18.46
C GLY A 47 11.14 2.41 19.42
N PHE A 48 11.12 3.74 19.54
CA PHE A 48 10.09 4.41 20.32
C PHE A 48 8.75 4.49 19.58
N PHE A 49 8.79 4.51 18.25
CA PHE A 49 7.62 4.46 17.36
C PHE A 49 6.60 5.61 17.60
N ASP A 50 7.05 6.80 18.04
CA ASP A 50 6.17 7.96 18.21
C ASP A 50 5.62 8.46 16.88
N GLY A 51 4.30 8.41 16.72
CA GLY A 51 3.63 8.80 15.49
C GLY A 51 3.81 7.83 14.32
N VAL A 52 4.31 6.60 14.57
CA VAL A 52 4.56 5.48 13.61
C VAL A 52 4.73 5.96 12.15
N HIS A 53 5.70 6.86 11.95
CA HIS A 53 5.88 7.55 10.68
C HIS A 53 6.54 6.68 9.60
N ARG A 54 6.66 7.20 8.37
CA ARG A 54 7.24 6.46 7.22
C ARG A 54 8.62 5.87 7.50
N GLY A 55 9.48 6.59 8.23
CA GLY A 55 10.77 6.04 8.68
C GLY A 55 10.64 4.76 9.52
N HIS A 56 9.62 4.66 10.40
CA HIS A 56 9.33 3.44 11.14
C HIS A 56 8.74 2.33 10.26
N ARG A 57 7.93 2.68 9.24
CA ARG A 57 7.36 1.70 8.31
C ARG A 57 8.45 0.88 7.63
N VAL A 58 9.54 1.48 7.16
CA VAL A 58 10.65 0.74 6.54
C VAL A 58 11.29 -0.28 7.49
N LEU A 59 11.44 0.07 8.79
CA LEU A 59 11.91 -0.89 9.80
C LEU A 59 10.94 -2.06 9.98
N LEU A 60 9.64 -1.76 10.03
CA LEU A 60 8.60 -2.77 10.17
C LEU A 60 8.54 -3.66 8.93
N ASP A 61 8.58 -3.10 7.72
CA ASP A 61 8.54 -3.85 6.47
C ASP A 61 9.73 -4.82 6.36
N ARG A 62 10.95 -4.38 6.73
CA ARG A 62 12.12 -5.26 6.81
C ARG A 62 11.95 -6.37 7.84
N MET A 63 11.43 -6.07 9.03
CA MET A 63 11.12 -7.07 10.05
C MET A 63 10.12 -8.10 9.53
N LEU A 64 9.05 -7.67 8.89
CA LEU A 64 7.98 -8.54 8.39
C LEU A 64 8.46 -9.43 7.25
N CYS A 65 9.32 -8.91 6.38
CA CYS A 65 9.93 -9.73 5.34
C CYS A 65 10.86 -10.80 5.93
N VAL A 66 11.76 -10.42 6.85
CA VAL A 66 12.64 -11.40 7.51
C VAL A 66 11.83 -12.45 8.27
N ALA A 67 10.76 -12.03 8.94
CA ALA A 67 9.82 -12.91 9.64
C ALA A 67 9.28 -13.99 8.69
N ALA A 68 8.78 -13.57 7.53
CA ALA A 68 8.22 -14.50 6.56
C ALA A 68 9.28 -15.40 5.91
N ARG A 69 10.45 -14.85 5.55
CA ARG A 69 11.55 -15.61 4.93
C ARG A 69 12.08 -16.72 5.84
N GLN A 70 12.15 -16.44 7.14
CA GLN A 70 12.74 -17.35 8.14
C GLN A 70 11.71 -18.05 9.01
N GLN A 71 10.42 -17.85 8.73
CA GLN A 71 9.30 -18.39 9.52
C GLN A 71 9.39 -17.99 11.02
N LEU A 72 9.83 -16.77 11.29
CA LEU A 72 9.94 -16.20 12.63
C LEU A 72 8.70 -15.36 12.97
N THR A 73 8.43 -15.17 14.26
CA THR A 73 7.35 -14.30 14.72
C THR A 73 7.81 -12.83 14.73
N PRO A 74 7.10 -11.88 14.10
CA PRO A 74 7.48 -10.46 14.13
C PRO A 74 7.06 -9.80 15.44
N LEU A 75 8.03 -9.24 16.14
CA LEU A 75 7.90 -8.58 17.44
C LEU A 75 8.34 -7.12 17.35
N VAL A 76 7.50 -6.19 17.78
CA VAL A 76 7.92 -4.81 18.01
C VAL A 76 8.26 -4.62 19.48
N PHE A 77 9.44 -4.08 19.74
CA PHE A 77 9.87 -3.69 21.07
C PHE A 77 9.90 -2.16 21.16
N SER A 78 9.03 -1.62 22.00
CA SER A 78 8.83 -0.19 22.21
C SER A 78 8.85 0.18 23.70
N PHE A 79 8.64 1.47 23.98
CA PHE A 79 8.72 2.03 25.32
C PHE A 79 7.52 2.95 25.60
N ASP A 80 7.15 3.08 26.88
CA ASP A 80 5.99 3.82 27.36
C ASP A 80 6.23 5.33 27.53
N VAL A 81 7.47 5.74 27.81
CA VAL A 81 7.86 7.15 28.01
C VAL A 81 8.93 7.58 27.02
N LEU A 82 8.81 8.82 26.52
CA LEU A 82 9.86 9.45 25.70
C LEU A 82 11.19 9.48 26.48
N PRO A 83 12.28 8.89 25.95
CA PRO A 83 13.57 8.84 26.66
C PRO A 83 14.13 10.21 27.08
N GLN A 84 13.69 11.29 26.43
CA GLN A 84 14.12 12.67 26.69
C GLN A 84 13.51 13.29 27.96
N LYS A 85 12.39 12.76 28.47
CA LYS A 85 11.64 13.37 29.59
C LYS A 85 12.33 13.24 30.95
N LEU A 86 13.45 12.51 31.05
CA LEU A 86 14.03 12.09 32.32
C LEU A 86 15.52 12.43 32.49
N ASP A 87 16.18 13.11 31.54
CA ASP A 87 17.64 13.25 31.65
C ASP A 87 18.35 14.38 30.89
N PHE A 88 17.66 15.16 30.06
CA PHE A 88 18.34 16.17 29.26
C PHE A 88 17.64 17.50 29.40
N ASP A 89 18.41 18.46 29.92
CA ASP A 89 18.08 19.87 30.10
C ASP A 89 17.97 20.55 28.72
N PHE A 90 17.03 20.08 27.89
CA PHE A 90 16.64 20.79 26.68
C PHE A 90 15.77 21.96 27.11
N LYS A 91 16.38 23.13 27.19
CA LYS A 91 15.71 24.44 27.33
C LYS A 91 14.72 24.77 26.20
N GLU A 92 14.53 23.88 25.21
CA GLU A 92 13.54 24.03 24.14
C GLU A 92 12.18 23.46 24.56
N THR A 93 11.40 24.28 25.25
CA THR A 93 10.02 24.03 25.76
C THR A 93 8.96 23.76 24.69
N HIS A 94 9.32 23.58 23.42
CA HIS A 94 8.34 23.61 22.33
C HIS A 94 7.81 22.21 21.96
N TYR A 95 8.55 21.12 22.18
CA TYR A 95 8.26 19.79 21.59
C TYR A 95 7.60 18.73 22.49
N HIS A 96 6.82 19.16 23.48
CA HIS A 96 6.23 18.25 24.48
C HIS A 96 5.05 17.42 23.94
N GLY A 97 4.89 16.20 24.49
CA GLY A 97 3.78 15.29 24.19
C GLY A 97 4.10 14.22 23.14
N LEU A 98 3.30 13.14 23.13
CA LEU A 98 3.34 12.06 22.16
C LEU A 98 2.51 12.42 20.92
N LEU A 99 3.01 12.10 19.72
CA LEU A 99 2.23 12.25 18.49
C LEU A 99 1.05 11.28 18.44
N GLN A 100 1.17 10.14 19.11
CA GLN A 100 0.11 9.14 19.23
C GLN A 100 0.01 8.64 20.67
N GLN A 101 -1.21 8.44 21.15
CA GLN A 101 -1.44 7.79 22.44
C GLN A 101 -0.99 6.31 22.39
N PRO A 102 -0.59 5.70 23.52
CA PRO A 102 -0.09 4.32 23.54
C PRO A 102 -1.04 3.29 22.92
N ALA A 103 -2.35 3.41 23.17
CA ALA A 103 -3.35 2.53 22.59
C ALA A 103 -3.43 2.66 21.05
N SER A 104 -3.46 3.88 20.54
CA SER A 104 -3.46 4.16 19.09
C SER A 104 -2.17 3.67 18.41
N LYS A 105 -1.02 3.89 19.06
CA LYS A 105 0.29 3.37 18.60
C LYS A 105 0.28 1.84 18.52
N ALA A 106 -0.22 1.17 19.56
CA ALA A 106 -0.30 -0.28 19.60
C ALA A 106 -1.21 -0.83 18.50
N SER A 107 -2.41 -0.27 18.35
CA SER A 107 -3.35 -0.63 17.29
C SER A 107 -2.72 -0.50 15.90
N MET A 108 -2.04 0.62 15.64
CA MET A 108 -1.38 0.85 14.35
C MET A 108 -0.24 -0.13 14.08
N LEU A 109 0.61 -0.44 15.06
CA LEU A 109 1.71 -1.39 14.90
C LEU A 109 1.20 -2.82 14.60
N LEU A 110 0.12 -3.24 15.26
CA LEU A 110 -0.53 -4.53 14.99
C LEU A 110 -1.17 -4.56 13.61
N GLN A 111 -1.87 -3.48 13.22
CA GLN A 111 -2.44 -3.33 11.87
C GLN A 111 -1.38 -3.36 10.77
N LEU A 112 -0.18 -2.81 11.03
CA LEU A 112 0.96 -2.86 10.12
C LEU A 112 1.59 -4.27 10.04
N GLY A 113 1.19 -5.20 10.90
CA GLY A 113 1.53 -6.62 10.79
C GLY A 113 2.41 -7.16 11.91
N ALA A 114 2.74 -6.36 12.93
CA ALA A 114 3.39 -6.89 14.13
C ALA A 114 2.49 -7.97 14.76
N SER A 115 3.05 -9.14 15.07
CA SER A 115 2.31 -10.22 15.73
C SER A 115 2.34 -10.07 17.25
N ARG A 116 3.35 -9.38 17.76
CA ARG A 116 3.53 -9.05 19.18
C ARG A 116 4.07 -7.65 19.33
N LEU A 117 3.63 -6.98 20.40
CA LEU A 117 4.19 -5.71 20.85
C LEU A 117 4.58 -5.82 22.31
N ILE A 118 5.78 -5.37 22.63
CA ILE A 118 6.23 -5.12 24.00
C ILE A 118 6.36 -3.61 24.15
N ASN A 119 5.66 -3.05 25.12
CA ASN A 119 5.79 -1.66 25.53
C ASN A 119 6.47 -1.64 26.91
N GLN A 120 7.80 -1.65 26.91
CA GLN A 120 8.63 -1.71 28.11
C GLN A 120 8.50 -0.42 28.92
N ARG A 121 8.24 -0.56 30.23
CA ARG A 121 8.25 0.57 31.15
C ARG A 121 9.65 1.14 31.34
N TYR A 122 9.80 2.45 31.20
CA TYR A 122 11.11 3.08 31.33
C TYR A 122 11.50 3.33 32.80
N THR A 123 11.88 2.27 33.51
CA THR A 123 12.28 2.30 34.94
C THR A 123 13.78 2.58 35.12
N ASP A 124 14.19 3.05 36.31
CA ASP A 124 15.61 3.32 36.61
C ASP A 124 16.51 2.07 36.44
N PRO A 125 16.12 0.87 36.91
CA PRO A 125 16.87 -0.36 36.63
C PRO A 125 17.03 -0.64 35.12
N PHE A 126 15.93 -0.51 34.35
CA PHE A 126 15.97 -0.72 32.90
C PHE A 126 16.86 0.29 32.19
N ARG A 127 16.78 1.57 32.57
CA ARG A 127 17.59 2.65 31.99
C ARG A 127 19.09 2.45 32.22
N ARG A 128 19.49 1.81 33.33
CA ARG A 128 20.90 1.56 33.68
C ARG A 128 21.53 0.36 32.99
N LEU A 129 20.76 -0.43 32.23
CA LEU A 129 21.28 -1.57 31.49
C LEU A 129 22.34 -1.15 30.47
N SER A 130 23.48 -1.84 30.46
CA SER A 130 24.45 -1.67 29.38
C SER A 130 23.85 -2.14 28.05
N PRO A 131 24.36 -1.66 26.90
CA PRO A 131 23.96 -2.15 25.59
C PRO A 131 24.04 -3.68 25.48
N GLU A 132 25.11 -4.28 25.99
CA GLU A 132 25.37 -5.72 25.93
C GLU A 132 24.41 -6.52 26.81
N ALA A 133 24.10 -6.03 28.01
CA ALA A 133 23.12 -6.66 28.91
C ALA A 133 21.72 -6.62 28.30
N PHE A 134 21.34 -5.50 27.68
CA PHE A 134 20.07 -5.39 26.97
C PHE A 134 19.98 -6.38 25.79
N LEU A 135 21.02 -6.49 24.97
CA LEU A 135 21.02 -7.44 23.84
C LEU A 135 21.01 -8.90 24.33
N THR A 136 21.85 -9.22 25.32
CA THR A 136 22.09 -10.61 25.75
C THR A 136 20.99 -11.13 26.65
N ASP A 137 20.66 -10.38 27.71
CA ASP A 137 19.79 -10.89 28.77
C ASP A 137 18.32 -10.69 28.40
N ILE A 138 17.96 -9.53 27.83
CA ILE A 138 16.56 -9.23 27.46
C ILE A 138 16.22 -9.84 26.10
N LEU A 139 16.94 -9.47 25.02
CA LEU A 139 16.52 -9.86 23.68
C LEU A 139 16.87 -11.32 23.33
N HIS A 140 18.13 -11.71 23.52
CA HIS A 140 18.57 -13.04 23.10
C HIS A 140 18.09 -14.13 24.07
N ARG A 141 18.49 -14.07 25.35
CA ARG A 141 18.16 -15.12 26.34
C ARG A 141 16.72 -15.05 26.80
N GLY A 142 16.21 -13.84 27.05
CA GLY A 142 14.87 -13.68 27.59
C GLY A 142 13.77 -13.89 26.55
N LEU A 143 13.86 -13.21 25.42
CA LEU A 143 12.83 -13.28 24.38
C LEU A 143 13.11 -14.32 23.30
N GLY A 144 14.34 -14.81 23.12
CA GLY A 144 14.66 -15.72 22.01
C GLY A 144 14.67 -15.00 20.65
N VAL A 145 15.15 -13.76 20.61
CA VAL A 145 15.31 -13.01 19.36
C VAL A 145 16.44 -13.63 18.53
N SER A 146 16.09 -14.15 17.35
CA SER A 146 17.04 -14.71 16.38
C SER A 146 17.48 -13.71 15.32
N CYS A 147 16.68 -12.67 15.08
CA CYS A 147 17.03 -11.57 14.20
C CYS A 147 16.61 -10.21 14.78
N LEU A 148 17.49 -9.21 14.69
CA LEU A 148 17.27 -7.86 15.15
C LEU A 148 17.24 -6.90 13.97
N VAL A 149 16.19 -6.08 13.86
CA VAL A 149 16.06 -5.03 12.83
C VAL A 149 16.12 -3.66 13.50
N ILE A 150 17.09 -2.84 13.11
CA ILE A 150 17.36 -1.52 13.69
C ILE A 150 17.76 -0.51 12.62
N GLY A 151 17.50 0.77 12.88
CA GLY A 151 17.97 1.85 12.02
C GLY A 151 19.48 2.09 12.17
N GLU A 152 20.12 2.59 11.12
CA GLU A 152 21.55 2.95 11.10
C GLU A 152 21.93 3.93 12.23
N ASN A 153 21.05 4.90 12.49
CA ASN A 153 21.21 5.90 13.54
C ASN A 153 20.67 5.48 14.91
N PHE A 154 20.27 4.21 15.07
CA PHE A 154 19.73 3.72 16.33
C PHE A 154 20.79 3.78 17.45
N ARG A 155 20.33 4.18 18.63
CA ARG A 155 21.13 4.26 19.86
C ARG A 155 20.31 3.73 21.03
N PHE A 156 20.94 2.91 21.87
CA PHE A 156 20.27 2.21 22.97
C PHE A 156 21.21 1.95 24.14
N GLY A 157 20.68 1.37 25.22
CA GLY A 157 21.41 1.11 26.46
C GLY A 157 21.75 2.40 27.23
N TYR A 158 22.39 2.22 28.39
CA TYR A 158 22.74 3.29 29.31
C TYR A 158 23.50 4.41 28.59
N GLN A 159 23.00 5.64 28.73
CA GLN A 159 23.54 6.85 28.09
C GLN A 159 23.69 6.76 26.57
N ARG A 160 22.85 5.97 25.87
CA ARG A 160 22.87 5.83 24.41
C ARG A 160 24.21 5.31 23.86
N ARG A 161 24.97 4.57 24.66
CA ARG A 161 26.30 4.02 24.29
C ARG A 161 26.22 2.91 23.24
N GLY A 162 25.08 2.23 23.15
CA GLY A 162 24.81 1.22 22.12
C GLY A 162 24.64 1.86 20.75
N THR A 163 25.20 1.23 19.72
CA THR A 163 25.10 1.65 18.32
C THR A 163 24.70 0.49 17.42
N ALA A 164 24.19 0.76 16.22
CA ALA A 164 23.88 -0.29 15.25
C ALA A 164 25.10 -1.17 14.92
N ARG A 165 26.30 -0.56 14.84
CA ARG A 165 27.56 -1.28 14.66
C ARG A 165 27.88 -2.23 15.84
N LEU A 166 27.68 -1.76 17.07
CA LEU A 166 27.86 -2.58 18.27
C LEU A 166 26.91 -3.78 18.25
N ALA A 167 25.63 -3.55 17.94
CA ALA A 167 24.65 -4.63 17.83
C ALA A 167 25.06 -5.65 16.75
N ALA A 168 25.52 -5.20 15.57
CA ALA A 168 25.96 -6.09 14.51
C ALA A 168 27.21 -6.91 14.86
N GLU A 169 28.18 -6.33 15.57
CA GLU A 169 29.33 -7.07 16.09
C GLU A 169 28.90 -8.11 17.14
N TRP A 170 28.09 -7.70 18.11
CA TRP A 170 27.53 -8.61 19.10
C TRP A 170 26.73 -9.75 18.45
N GLY A 171 25.93 -9.47 17.43
CA GLY A 171 25.13 -10.46 16.72
C GLY A 171 25.99 -11.53 16.03
N ARG A 172 27.09 -11.12 15.38
CA ARG A 172 28.08 -12.06 14.81
C ARG A 172 28.65 -13.02 15.85
N GLN A 173 28.93 -12.52 17.05
CA GLN A 173 29.52 -13.31 18.14
C GLN A 173 28.51 -14.26 18.80
N ASN A 174 27.21 -13.96 18.74
CA ASN A 174 26.16 -14.68 19.46
C ASN A 174 25.20 -15.46 18.56
N GLY A 175 25.43 -15.50 17.25
CA GLY A 175 24.55 -16.21 16.30
C GLY A 175 23.21 -15.54 16.06
N VAL A 176 23.12 -14.22 16.32
CA VAL A 176 21.91 -13.42 16.09
C VAL A 176 22.11 -12.55 14.86
N GLN A 177 21.24 -12.68 13.86
CA GLN A 177 21.30 -11.84 12.67
C GLN A 177 20.93 -10.39 13.04
N VAL A 178 21.67 -9.41 12.54
CA VAL A 178 21.35 -7.99 12.72
C VAL A 178 21.24 -7.30 11.38
N GLU A 179 20.03 -6.82 11.09
CA GLU A 179 19.65 -6.09 9.89
C GLU A 179 19.66 -4.60 10.19
N ILE A 180 20.61 -3.88 9.58
CA ILE A 180 20.70 -2.42 9.71
C ILE A 180 19.97 -1.80 8.51
N VAL A 181 18.87 -1.11 8.80
CA VAL A 181 18.07 -0.39 7.81
C VAL A 181 18.58 1.04 7.70
N ARG A 182 18.84 1.50 6.48
CA ARG A 182 19.21 2.90 6.22
C ARG A 182 17.99 3.79 6.40
N ASP A 183 18.21 5.00 6.91
CA ASP A 183 17.13 5.95 7.11
C ASP A 183 16.53 6.38 5.76
N LEU A 184 15.20 6.56 5.74
CA LEU A 184 14.50 7.19 4.63
C LEU A 184 14.95 8.65 4.51
N ASN A 185 15.87 8.90 3.58
CA ASN A 185 16.19 10.24 3.13
C ASN A 185 15.12 10.65 2.12
N SER A 186 14.23 11.58 2.50
CA SER A 186 13.64 12.45 1.47
C SER A 186 14.79 13.28 0.91
N GLU A 187 14.81 13.59 -0.39
CA GLU A 187 15.97 14.21 -1.06
C GLU A 187 16.48 15.53 -0.40
N ALA A 188 15.75 16.10 0.56
CA ALA A 188 16.19 17.21 1.41
C ALA A 188 16.67 16.82 2.83
N GLU A 189 15.96 15.96 3.58
CA GLU A 189 16.24 15.62 5.00
C GLU A 189 15.59 14.28 5.45
N PRO A 190 16.10 13.61 6.50
CA PRO A 190 15.49 12.39 7.04
C PRO A 190 14.12 12.64 7.70
N VAL A 191 13.25 11.63 7.66
CA VAL A 191 11.96 11.62 8.37
C VAL A 191 12.20 11.41 9.87
N SER A 192 11.76 12.35 10.72
CA SER A 192 11.91 12.24 12.17
C SER A 192 10.72 12.81 12.96
N THR A 193 10.48 12.29 14.15
CA THR A 193 9.49 12.82 15.10
C THR A 193 9.67 14.32 15.37
N ARG A 194 10.92 14.80 15.50
CA ARG A 194 11.20 16.23 15.71
C ARG A 194 10.68 17.08 14.53
N ARG A 195 10.96 16.65 13.30
CA ARG A 195 10.53 17.34 12.09
C ARG A 195 9.00 17.33 11.94
N ILE A 196 8.36 16.22 12.27
CA ILE A 196 6.90 16.12 12.27
C ILE A 196 6.30 17.12 13.27
N LYS A 197 6.81 17.15 14.51
CA LYS A 197 6.37 18.13 15.52
C LYS A 197 6.60 19.58 15.09
N ASN A 198 7.73 19.88 14.42
CA ASN A 198 7.98 21.22 13.85
C ASN A 198 6.88 21.65 12.88
N TYR A 199 6.48 20.76 11.96
CA TYR A 199 5.42 21.07 11.00
C TYR A 199 4.07 21.26 11.69
N LEU A 200 3.72 20.40 12.65
CA LEU A 200 2.47 20.52 13.40
C LEU A 200 2.40 21.82 14.20
N GLN A 201 3.49 22.24 14.86
CA GLN A 201 3.57 23.54 15.56
C GLN A 201 3.39 24.75 14.65
N GLN A 202 3.71 24.62 13.37
CA GLN A 202 3.53 25.70 12.38
C GLN A 202 2.14 25.66 11.73
N GLY A 203 1.23 24.79 12.20
CA GLY A 203 -0.08 24.56 11.57
C GLY A 203 0.00 23.81 10.23
N LYS A 204 1.19 23.36 9.81
CA LYS A 204 1.42 22.65 8.53
C LYS A 204 1.07 21.16 8.66
N VAL A 205 -0.18 20.88 9.01
CA VAL A 205 -0.68 19.52 9.31
C VAL A 205 -0.54 18.57 8.12
N GLU A 206 -0.76 19.06 6.89
CA GLU A 206 -0.62 18.27 5.66
C GLU A 206 0.82 17.77 5.47
N ALA A 207 1.81 18.65 5.65
CA ALA A 207 3.22 18.28 5.56
C ALA A 207 3.60 17.24 6.63
N ALA A 208 3.06 17.37 7.84
CA ALA A 208 3.23 16.37 8.89
C ALA A 208 2.60 15.02 8.50
N SER A 209 1.38 15.02 7.97
CA SER A 209 0.68 13.81 7.49
C SER A 209 1.46 13.08 6.40
N ARG A 210 2.15 13.81 5.50
CA ARG A 210 3.01 13.21 4.45
C ARG A 210 4.23 12.49 5.02
N LEU A 211 4.84 13.07 6.07
CA LEU A 211 5.96 12.43 6.76
C LEU A 211 5.52 11.21 7.59
N MET A 212 4.34 11.29 8.22
CA MET A 212 3.77 10.17 8.97
C MET A 212 3.25 9.05 8.04
N GLY A 213 2.74 9.41 6.85
CA GLY A 213 2.01 8.50 5.97
C GLY A 213 0.58 8.22 6.45
N HIS A 214 0.08 9.01 7.40
CA HIS A 214 -1.30 9.05 7.89
C HIS A 214 -1.56 10.42 8.55
N ASP A 215 -2.82 10.77 8.77
CA ASP A 215 -3.17 12.05 9.39
C ASP A 215 -2.84 12.08 10.88
N PHE A 216 -2.51 13.26 11.39
CA PHE A 216 -2.40 13.48 12.83
C PHE A 216 -3.81 13.43 13.43
N SER A 217 -3.99 12.69 14.52
CA SER A 217 -5.30 12.54 15.15
C SER A 217 -5.25 12.71 16.66
N MET A 218 -6.39 13.09 17.22
CA MET A 218 -6.65 13.11 18.65
C MET A 218 -7.85 12.22 18.96
N THR A 219 -7.73 11.41 20.01
CA THR A 219 -8.75 10.46 20.44
C THR A 219 -9.17 10.77 21.86
N GLY A 220 -10.46 10.65 22.14
CA GLY A 220 -10.98 10.71 23.51
C GLY A 220 -12.50 10.63 23.58
N PRO A 221 -13.05 10.45 24.80
CA PRO A 221 -14.48 10.43 25.02
C PRO A 221 -15.08 11.83 24.84
N VAL A 222 -16.29 11.88 24.28
CA VAL A 222 -17.06 13.12 24.17
C VAL A 222 -17.65 13.49 25.52
N ILE A 223 -17.25 14.64 26.04
CA ILE A 223 -17.70 15.18 27.32
C ILE A 223 -18.78 16.26 27.15
N ARG A 224 -19.59 16.43 28.20
CA ARG A 224 -20.61 17.47 28.24
C ARG A 224 -19.96 18.86 28.36
N GLY A 225 -20.36 19.77 27.48
CA GLY A 225 -19.98 21.19 27.52
C GLY A 225 -21.15 22.12 27.84
N HIS A 226 -20.95 23.44 27.78
CA HIS A 226 -21.99 24.46 28.05
C HIS A 226 -23.09 24.56 26.99
N ALA A 227 -23.07 23.71 25.96
CA ALA A 227 -24.04 23.66 24.86
C ALA A 227 -24.23 25.00 24.08
N LEU A 228 -23.28 25.95 24.18
CA LEU A 228 -23.35 27.26 23.51
C LEU A 228 -23.49 27.14 21.97
N GLY A 229 -22.87 26.14 21.37
CA GLY A 229 -23.02 25.84 19.94
C GLY A 229 -24.45 25.46 19.54
N ARG A 230 -25.24 24.83 20.43
CA ARG A 230 -26.65 24.49 20.14
C ARG A 230 -27.51 25.73 19.91
N THR A 231 -27.23 26.82 20.62
CA THR A 231 -27.88 28.12 20.42
C THR A 231 -27.59 28.76 19.06
N ALA A 232 -26.53 28.32 18.36
CA ALA A 232 -26.15 28.74 17.02
C ALA A 232 -26.39 27.65 15.95
N GLY A 233 -27.10 26.55 16.28
CA GLY A 233 -27.36 25.44 15.36
C GLY A 233 -26.18 24.49 15.12
N MET A 234 -25.18 24.48 16.01
CA MET A 234 -23.91 23.76 15.86
C MET A 234 -23.62 22.90 17.10
N PRO A 235 -24.27 21.73 17.26
CA PRO A 235 -23.94 20.81 18.34
C PRO A 235 -22.49 20.33 18.23
N THR A 236 -21.61 20.82 19.10
CA THR A 236 -20.20 20.40 19.14
C THR A 236 -19.97 19.23 20.10
N ALA A 237 -19.22 18.24 19.64
CA ALA A 237 -18.62 17.20 20.47
C ALA A 237 -17.34 17.75 21.10
N ASN A 238 -17.25 17.73 22.43
CA ASN A 238 -16.09 18.24 23.15
C ASN A 238 -15.20 17.06 23.57
N VAL A 239 -13.91 17.10 23.25
CA VAL A 239 -12.92 16.09 23.64
C VAL A 239 -11.82 16.76 24.44
N ALA A 240 -11.55 16.25 25.65
CA ALA A 240 -10.44 16.74 26.46
C ALA A 240 -9.10 16.28 25.86
N VAL A 241 -8.18 17.22 25.64
CA VAL A 241 -6.85 16.89 25.14
C VAL A 241 -6.02 16.29 26.27
N SER A 242 -5.49 15.08 26.06
CA SER A 242 -4.63 14.42 27.05
C SER A 242 -3.35 15.25 27.29
N PRO A 243 -2.94 15.48 28.55
CA PRO A 243 -1.68 16.16 28.87
C PRO A 243 -0.43 15.43 28.35
N LEU A 244 -0.57 14.15 27.99
CA LEU A 244 0.51 13.35 27.41
C LEU A 244 0.61 13.50 25.89
N GLN A 245 -0.43 14.01 25.23
CA GLN A 245 -0.49 14.12 23.78
C GLN A 245 0.07 15.46 23.31
N PHE A 246 0.72 15.45 22.14
CA PHE A 246 1.16 16.66 21.47
C PHE A 246 -0.06 17.53 21.09
N CYS A 247 0.02 18.84 21.37
CA CYS A 247 -1.04 19.79 21.06
C CYS A 247 -0.61 20.69 19.88
N PRO A 248 -1.34 20.71 18.75
CA PRO A 248 -1.10 21.66 17.67
C PRO A 248 -1.52 23.07 18.10
N PRO A 249 -1.20 24.11 17.30
CA PRO A 249 -1.60 25.49 17.57
C PRO A 249 -3.10 25.64 17.82
N TYR A 250 -3.47 26.55 18.72
CA TYR A 250 -4.87 26.87 18.95
C TYR A 250 -5.48 27.55 17.72
N GLY A 251 -6.71 27.16 17.40
CA GLY A 251 -7.45 27.68 16.26
C GLY A 251 -8.36 26.65 15.62
N VAL A 252 -8.82 27.01 14.41
CA VAL A 252 -9.83 26.28 13.65
C VAL A 252 -9.17 25.44 12.56
N TYR A 253 -9.61 24.20 12.46
CA TYR A 253 -9.10 23.20 11.53
C TYR A 253 -10.24 22.57 10.73
N ALA A 254 -10.02 22.39 9.43
CA ALA A 254 -10.74 21.37 8.69
C ALA A 254 -10.31 20.01 9.24
N THR A 255 -11.28 19.17 9.56
CA THR A 255 -11.05 17.87 10.21
C THR A 255 -11.92 16.77 9.61
N ARG A 256 -11.66 15.53 10.01
CA ARG A 256 -12.57 14.40 9.79
C ARG A 256 -12.70 13.66 11.11
N THR A 257 -13.89 13.17 11.44
CA THR A 257 -14.17 12.56 12.74
C THR A 257 -14.64 11.13 12.55
N ARG A 258 -13.95 10.17 13.15
CA ARG A 258 -14.37 8.78 13.24
C ARG A 258 -15.32 8.60 14.43
N VAL A 259 -16.47 8.02 14.13
CA VAL A 259 -17.48 7.56 15.09
C VAL A 259 -17.80 6.10 14.76
N GLY A 260 -17.40 5.18 15.63
CA GLY A 260 -17.45 3.74 15.31
C GLY A 260 -16.56 3.40 14.11
N SER A 261 -17.11 2.68 13.12
CA SER A 261 -16.39 2.36 11.88
C SER A 261 -16.35 3.52 10.88
N ARG A 262 -17.23 4.51 11.04
CA ARG A 262 -17.51 5.50 10.01
C ARG A 262 -16.78 6.81 10.26
N ILE A 263 -16.37 7.48 9.20
CA ILE A 263 -15.61 8.72 9.24
C ILE A 263 -16.40 9.81 8.51
N TYR A 264 -16.60 10.92 9.19
CA TYR A 264 -17.42 12.03 8.74
C TYR A 264 -16.58 13.29 8.52
N PRO A 265 -16.91 14.13 7.53
CA PRO A 265 -16.34 15.46 7.43
C PRO A 265 -16.70 16.29 8.68
N SER A 266 -15.73 17.03 9.22
CA SER A 266 -15.94 17.86 10.41
C SER A 266 -15.11 19.14 10.38
N ILE A 267 -15.45 20.08 11.27
CA ILE A 267 -14.62 21.24 11.59
C ILE A 267 -14.34 21.21 13.09
N SER A 268 -13.11 21.53 13.50
CA SER A 268 -12.74 21.50 14.91
C SER A 268 -12.02 22.76 15.34
N ASN A 269 -12.36 23.27 16.51
CA ASN A 269 -11.61 24.31 17.21
C ASN A 269 -10.81 23.68 18.36
N ILE A 270 -9.52 24.00 18.47
CA ILE A 270 -8.72 23.65 19.65
C ILE A 270 -8.34 24.92 20.39
N GLY A 271 -8.66 24.98 21.68
CA GLY A 271 -8.50 26.18 22.48
C GLY A 271 -8.49 25.92 23.98
N ILE A 272 -8.20 26.96 24.76
CA ILE A 272 -8.23 26.90 26.23
C ILE A 272 -9.57 27.42 26.74
N ARG A 273 -10.24 26.65 27.60
CA ARG A 273 -11.32 27.18 28.43
C ARG A 273 -10.76 27.75 29.73
N PRO A 274 -11.00 29.03 30.07
CA PRO A 274 -10.75 29.53 31.41
C PRO A 274 -11.75 28.86 32.37
N THR A 275 -11.29 27.95 33.22
CA THR A 275 -12.09 27.42 34.32
C THR A 275 -12.19 28.47 35.44
N VAL A 276 -13.37 28.55 36.07
CA VAL A 276 -13.71 29.54 37.13
C VAL A 276 -12.70 29.53 38.29
N ASN A 277 -11.93 28.44 38.45
CA ASN A 277 -10.93 28.25 39.50
C ASN A 277 -9.47 28.27 39.04
N LYS A 278 -9.10 28.78 37.84
CA LYS A 278 -7.70 29.12 37.38
C LYS A 278 -6.54 28.13 37.64
N VAL A 279 -6.74 26.93 38.18
CA VAL A 279 -5.67 26.04 38.63
C VAL A 279 -5.35 24.96 37.59
N ASP A 280 -6.29 24.58 36.72
CA ASP A 280 -6.07 23.62 35.63
C ASP A 280 -6.80 24.06 34.34
N THR A 281 -6.06 24.66 33.41
CA THR A 281 -6.54 24.92 32.04
C THR A 281 -6.12 23.77 31.13
N VAL A 282 -7.04 22.84 30.88
CA VAL A 282 -6.83 21.75 29.90
C VAL A 282 -7.35 22.22 28.54
N PRO A 283 -6.56 22.08 27.44
CA PRO A 283 -7.06 22.35 26.10
C PRO A 283 -8.26 21.47 25.76
N LEU A 284 -9.24 22.05 25.07
CA LEU A 284 -10.43 21.36 24.62
C LEU A 284 -10.46 21.36 23.10
N LEU A 285 -10.79 20.20 22.53
CA LEU A 285 -11.09 20.04 21.12
C LEU A 285 -12.61 20.05 20.94
N GLU A 286 -13.14 21.06 20.28
CA GLU A 286 -14.57 21.22 20.00
C GLU A 286 -14.84 20.91 18.53
N THR A 287 -15.53 19.82 18.25
CA THR A 287 -15.70 19.28 16.91
C THR A 287 -17.16 19.32 16.49
N PHE A 288 -17.44 19.88 15.31
CA PHE A 288 -18.75 19.88 14.67
C PHE A 288 -18.73 19.00 13.43
N ILE A 289 -19.63 18.01 13.38
CA ILE A 289 -19.75 17.09 12.25
C ILE A 289 -20.66 17.72 11.19
N LEU A 290 -20.16 17.80 9.95
CA LEU A 290 -20.82 18.52 8.87
C LEU A 290 -21.93 17.69 8.25
N GLY A 291 -23.17 18.19 8.33
CA GLY A 291 -24.33 17.58 7.66
C GLY A 291 -25.00 16.43 8.42
N TYR A 292 -24.62 16.20 9.68
CA TYR A 292 -25.20 15.14 10.51
C TYR A 292 -25.56 15.68 11.89
N GLU A 293 -26.70 15.21 12.39
CA GLU A 293 -27.09 15.36 13.79
C GLU A 293 -26.96 14.01 14.48
N MET A 294 -26.15 13.95 15.53
CA MET A 294 -25.89 12.73 16.29
C MET A 294 -25.62 13.03 17.76
N ASP A 295 -26.10 12.15 18.63
CA ASP A 295 -25.71 12.14 20.04
C ASP A 295 -24.44 11.31 20.20
N LEU A 296 -23.37 11.98 20.61
CA LEU A 296 -22.05 11.40 20.75
C LEU A 296 -21.59 11.35 22.21
N TYR A 297 -22.40 11.80 23.18
CA TYR A 297 -21.97 11.82 24.58
C TYR A 297 -21.53 10.43 25.04
N ASP A 298 -20.44 10.42 25.81
CA ASP A 298 -19.81 9.21 26.36
C ASP A 298 -19.25 8.23 25.30
N GLN A 299 -19.33 8.56 24.01
CA GLN A 299 -18.68 7.81 22.94
C GLN A 299 -17.23 8.26 22.77
N GLU A 300 -16.35 7.31 22.48
CA GLU A 300 -14.99 7.61 22.05
C GLU A 300 -14.97 7.98 20.57
N ILE A 301 -14.39 9.14 20.25
CA ILE A 301 -14.22 9.61 18.87
C ILE A 301 -12.76 9.87 18.58
N GLU A 302 -12.39 9.80 17.31
CA GLU A 302 -11.06 10.18 16.83
C GLU A 302 -11.17 11.27 15.76
N VAL A 303 -10.50 12.39 15.99
CA VAL A 303 -10.53 13.57 15.13
C VAL A 303 -9.21 13.69 14.37
N PHE A 304 -9.26 13.53 13.05
CA PHE A 304 -8.13 13.68 12.13
C PHE A 304 -8.00 15.13 11.68
N PHE A 305 -6.81 15.68 11.85
CA PHE A 305 -6.47 17.04 11.44
C PHE A 305 -6.04 17.04 9.97
N VAL A 306 -6.74 17.83 9.18
CA VAL A 306 -6.62 17.81 7.72
C VAL A 306 -5.96 19.07 7.20
N SER A 307 -6.44 20.24 7.64
CA SER A 307 -5.87 21.53 7.26
C SER A 307 -6.12 22.56 8.36
N PHE A 308 -5.15 23.45 8.56
CA PHE A 308 -5.28 24.57 9.48
C PHE A 308 -5.92 25.74 8.74
N LEU A 309 -7.06 26.23 9.25
CA LEU A 309 -7.82 27.31 8.60
C LEU A 309 -7.40 28.68 9.14
N ARG A 310 -7.35 28.83 10.46
CA ARG A 310 -6.95 30.09 11.12
C ARG A 310 -6.65 29.90 12.60
N ALA A 311 -5.92 30.85 13.18
CA ALA A 311 -5.68 30.92 14.63
C ALA A 311 -6.96 31.35 15.39
N GLU A 312 -6.95 31.19 16.72
CA GLU A 312 -8.02 31.73 17.58
C GLU A 312 -8.06 33.26 17.50
N GLU A 313 -9.29 33.79 17.48
CA GLU A 313 -9.55 35.23 17.40
C GLU A 313 -10.61 35.63 18.43
N THR A 314 -10.49 36.83 18.97
CA THR A 314 -11.52 37.42 19.84
C THR A 314 -12.48 38.26 19.00
N PHE A 315 -13.77 38.04 19.15
CA PHE A 315 -14.79 38.77 18.38
C PHE A 315 -15.45 39.88 19.22
N PRO A 316 -15.72 41.05 18.64
CA PRO A 316 -16.32 42.19 19.35
C PRO A 316 -17.80 41.97 19.68
N SER A 317 -18.47 41.03 19.01
CA SER A 317 -19.90 40.72 19.24
C SER A 317 -20.23 39.25 18.92
N PHE A 318 -21.37 38.78 19.43
CA PHE A 318 -21.91 37.45 19.10
C PHE A 318 -22.23 37.30 17.60
N LEU A 319 -22.71 38.37 16.95
CA LEU A 319 -23.02 38.37 15.53
C LEU A 319 -21.76 38.15 14.68
N THR A 320 -20.70 38.92 14.95
CA THR A 320 -19.40 38.79 14.25
C THR A 320 -18.78 37.41 14.44
N MET A 321 -18.90 36.83 15.64
CA MET A 321 -18.45 35.46 15.92
C MET A 321 -19.24 34.45 15.09
N THR A 322 -20.57 34.59 15.06
CA THR A 322 -21.45 33.68 14.31
C THR A 322 -21.16 33.74 12.82
N THR A 323 -20.97 34.93 12.24
CA THR A 323 -20.59 35.10 10.83
C THR A 323 -19.27 34.38 10.52
N GLN A 324 -18.23 34.58 11.34
CA GLN A 324 -16.95 33.92 11.13
C GLN A 324 -17.07 32.39 11.19
N ILE A 325 -17.87 31.84 12.11
CA ILE A 325 -18.05 30.38 12.18
C ILE A 325 -18.72 29.83 10.92
N HIS A 326 -19.68 30.55 10.33
CA HIS A 326 -20.30 30.13 9.07
C HIS A 326 -19.30 30.16 7.91
N GLU A 327 -18.43 31.18 7.86
CA GLU A 327 -17.34 31.25 6.89
C GLU A 327 -16.35 30.10 7.09
N ASP A 328 -15.97 29.79 8.32
CA ASP A 328 -15.06 28.68 8.64
C ASP A 328 -15.64 27.33 8.21
N ILE A 329 -16.95 27.10 8.44
CA ILE A 329 -17.66 25.91 7.95
C ILE A 329 -17.64 25.83 6.43
N GLN A 330 -17.88 26.95 5.75
CA GLN A 330 -17.86 26.98 4.30
C GLN A 330 -16.45 26.71 3.76
N ASN A 331 -15.42 27.33 4.34
CA ASN A 331 -14.02 27.07 4.02
C ASN A 331 -13.63 25.60 4.25
N ALA A 332 -14.11 24.98 5.33
CA ALA A 332 -13.88 23.56 5.59
C ALA A 332 -14.54 22.67 4.53
N ARG A 333 -15.77 22.99 4.10
CA ARG A 333 -16.47 22.29 3.01
C ARG A 333 -15.74 22.45 1.67
N ASP A 334 -15.33 23.68 1.36
CA ASP A 334 -14.64 23.97 0.10
C ASP A 334 -13.26 23.29 0.06
N TYR A 335 -12.55 23.25 1.18
CA TYR A 335 -11.33 22.46 1.31
C TYR A 335 -11.60 20.97 1.06
N GLN A 336 -12.59 20.38 1.74
CA GLN A 336 -12.91 18.96 1.58
C GLN A 336 -13.34 18.60 0.15
N ALA A 337 -14.07 19.49 -0.52
CA ALA A 337 -14.53 19.29 -1.89
C ALA A 337 -13.45 19.51 -2.95
N SER A 338 -12.42 20.31 -2.66
CA SER A 338 -11.32 20.60 -3.59
C SER A 338 -10.10 19.70 -3.40
N CYS A 339 -10.01 18.99 -2.26
CA CYS A 339 -8.88 18.13 -1.95
C CYS A 339 -9.02 16.75 -2.62
N GLU A 340 -8.36 16.55 -3.76
CA GLU A 340 -8.29 15.25 -4.47
C GLU A 340 -7.35 14.27 -3.75
N ARG A 341 -7.79 13.75 -2.60
CA ARG A 341 -7.09 12.73 -1.82
C ARG A 341 -7.99 11.54 -1.52
N LEU A 342 -7.39 10.38 -1.33
CA LEU A 342 -8.12 9.20 -0.87
C LEU A 342 -8.52 9.36 0.60
N GLU A 343 -9.83 9.42 0.84
CA GLU A 343 -10.43 9.60 2.14
C GLU A 343 -11.07 8.30 2.63
N LEU A 344 -10.61 7.76 3.76
CA LEU A 344 -11.28 6.61 4.40
C LEU A 344 -12.67 7.04 4.91
N ILE A 345 -13.75 6.40 4.45
CA ILE A 345 -15.14 6.70 4.78
C ILE A 345 -15.70 5.74 5.82
N ASP A 346 -15.39 4.45 5.71
CA ASP A 346 -15.83 3.41 6.65
C ASP A 346 -14.78 2.31 6.70
N ASP A 347 -14.61 1.67 7.86
CA ASP A 347 -13.71 0.51 8.06
C ASP A 347 -14.38 -0.59 8.88
N ARG A 348 -15.63 -0.92 8.56
CA ARG A 348 -16.36 -1.95 9.30
C ARG A 348 -15.75 -3.33 9.05
N ALA A 349 -15.55 -4.10 10.11
CA ALA A 349 -15.09 -5.50 10.01
C ALA A 349 -13.84 -5.69 9.12
N GLY A 350 -12.95 -4.69 9.10
CA GLY A 350 -11.74 -4.68 8.25
C GLY A 350 -12.02 -4.60 6.75
N LEU A 351 -13.12 -3.98 6.35
CA LEU A 351 -13.51 -3.67 4.97
C LEU A 351 -13.40 -2.17 4.73
N PRO A 352 -12.19 -1.63 4.54
CA PRO A 352 -12.03 -0.20 4.37
C PRO A 352 -12.64 0.25 3.04
N TYR A 353 -13.46 1.29 3.12
CA TYR A 353 -14.03 1.98 1.99
C TYR A 353 -13.43 3.39 1.90
N TYR A 354 -12.73 3.67 0.81
CA TYR A 354 -12.16 4.97 0.52
C TYR A 354 -12.91 5.69 -0.59
N HIS A 355 -12.96 7.02 -0.50
CA HIS A 355 -13.48 7.87 -1.56
C HIS A 355 -12.46 8.93 -1.98
N LEU A 356 -12.27 9.11 -3.28
CA LEU A 356 -11.58 10.24 -3.90
C LEU A 356 -12.62 11.24 -4.41
N PRO A 357 -12.86 12.37 -3.70
CA PRO A 357 -13.75 13.40 -4.20
C PRO A 357 -13.09 14.14 -5.38
N SER A 358 -13.83 14.30 -6.48
CA SER A 358 -13.39 15.13 -7.61
C SER A 358 -14.56 15.62 -8.45
N ARG A 359 -14.58 16.93 -8.76
CA ARG A 359 -15.57 17.57 -9.64
C ARG A 359 -15.07 17.78 -11.07
N ARG A 360 -13.86 17.32 -11.39
CA ARG A 360 -13.23 17.50 -12.72
C ARG A 360 -13.82 16.56 -13.77
N PHE A 361 -14.45 15.47 -13.34
CA PHE A 361 -14.90 14.37 -14.18
C PHE A 361 -16.42 14.23 -14.16
N ASN A 362 -17.01 13.95 -15.31
CA ASN A 362 -18.46 13.69 -15.45
C ASN A 362 -18.83 12.23 -15.12
N THR A 363 -17.84 11.34 -15.11
CA THR A 363 -18.00 9.94 -14.70
C THR A 363 -17.57 9.74 -13.26
N SER A 364 -18.03 8.66 -12.68
CA SER A 364 -17.63 8.18 -11.36
C SER A 364 -17.24 6.72 -11.47
N LEU A 365 -16.32 6.32 -10.60
CA LEU A 365 -15.68 5.01 -10.65
C LEU A 365 -15.81 4.32 -9.30
N ILE A 366 -15.95 3.00 -9.33
CA ILE A 366 -15.87 2.13 -8.15
C ILE A 366 -14.89 0.99 -8.43
N LYS A 367 -13.98 0.71 -7.50
CA LYS A 367 -13.14 -0.48 -7.49
C LYS A 367 -13.39 -1.29 -6.23
N ILE A 368 -13.65 -2.59 -6.38
CA ILE A 368 -13.63 -3.56 -5.27
C ILE A 368 -12.42 -4.44 -5.48
N ILE A 369 -11.43 -4.34 -4.58
CA ILE A 369 -10.13 -5.00 -4.72
C ILE A 369 -10.00 -6.07 -3.65
N ALA A 370 -9.87 -7.32 -4.08
CA ALA A 370 -9.62 -8.47 -3.22
C ALA A 370 -8.15 -8.90 -3.35
N ARG A 371 -7.38 -8.88 -2.26
CA ARG A 371 -5.99 -9.35 -2.23
C ARG A 371 -5.83 -10.57 -1.34
N HIS A 372 -5.15 -11.57 -1.87
CA HIS A 372 -4.82 -12.79 -1.15
C HIS A 372 -3.38 -13.21 -1.46
N ARG A 373 -2.76 -14.03 -0.61
CA ARG A 373 -1.49 -14.68 -0.95
C ARG A 373 -1.64 -15.60 -2.15
N ILE A 374 -0.70 -15.50 -3.09
CA ILE A 374 -0.66 -16.34 -4.28
C ILE A 374 -0.17 -17.75 -3.95
N THR A 375 -0.87 -18.75 -4.48
CA THR A 375 -0.41 -20.14 -4.62
C THR A 375 -0.85 -20.63 -6.00
N PRO A 376 -0.24 -21.69 -6.57
CA PRO A 376 -0.64 -22.19 -7.88
C PRO A 376 -2.14 -22.53 -7.96
N GLU A 377 -2.68 -23.18 -6.93
CA GLU A 377 -4.09 -23.58 -6.86
C GLU A 377 -5.02 -22.37 -6.77
N ARG A 378 -4.64 -21.36 -5.98
CA ARG A 378 -5.46 -20.14 -5.83
C ARG A 378 -5.42 -19.27 -7.07
N ALA A 379 -4.26 -19.16 -7.73
CA ALA A 379 -4.14 -18.47 -9.01
C ALA A 379 -5.07 -19.08 -10.06
N ALA A 380 -5.03 -20.41 -10.21
CA ALA A 380 -5.92 -21.14 -11.10
C ALA A 380 -7.40 -20.93 -10.74
N ALA A 381 -7.76 -21.09 -9.46
CA ALA A 381 -9.14 -20.93 -9.00
C ALA A 381 -9.67 -19.50 -9.20
N TYR A 382 -8.88 -18.47 -8.88
CA TYR A 382 -9.28 -17.08 -9.03
C TYR A 382 -9.36 -16.66 -10.50
N ALA A 383 -8.51 -17.21 -11.37
CA ALA A 383 -8.57 -16.93 -12.80
C ALA A 383 -9.91 -17.39 -13.40
N LEU A 384 -10.40 -18.56 -12.99
CA LEU A 384 -11.72 -19.02 -13.39
C LEU A 384 -12.82 -18.22 -12.67
N LEU A 385 -12.65 -17.92 -11.38
CA LEU A 385 -13.60 -17.12 -10.60
C LEU A 385 -13.82 -15.73 -11.20
N ALA A 386 -12.77 -15.08 -11.72
CA ALA A 386 -12.84 -13.77 -12.38
C ALA A 386 -13.79 -13.75 -13.59
N ARG A 387 -14.01 -14.91 -14.22
CA ARG A 387 -14.95 -15.09 -15.33
C ARG A 387 -16.35 -15.41 -14.82
N LEU A 388 -16.43 -16.30 -13.83
CA LEU A 388 -17.71 -16.73 -13.25
C LEU A 388 -18.45 -15.56 -12.57
N LEU A 389 -17.72 -14.64 -11.95
CA LEU A 389 -18.27 -13.46 -11.28
C LEU A 389 -18.63 -12.31 -12.24
N GLN A 390 -18.62 -12.53 -13.55
CA GLN A 390 -19.18 -11.61 -14.55
C GLN A 390 -20.66 -11.92 -14.87
N THR A 391 -21.26 -12.83 -14.12
CA THR A 391 -22.70 -13.11 -14.09
C THR A 391 -23.14 -13.26 -12.63
N GLY A 392 -24.45 -13.24 -12.38
CA GLY A 392 -24.99 -13.39 -11.04
C GLY A 392 -26.42 -13.91 -11.06
N GLN A 393 -26.99 -14.14 -9.88
CA GLN A 393 -28.36 -14.62 -9.77
C GLN A 393 -29.37 -13.68 -10.46
N ASP A 394 -29.15 -12.37 -10.37
CA ASP A 394 -30.00 -11.35 -11.00
C ASP A 394 -29.68 -11.14 -12.49
N TYR A 395 -28.50 -11.59 -12.93
CA TYR A 395 -27.99 -11.46 -14.31
C TYR A 395 -27.38 -12.79 -14.77
N PRO A 396 -28.22 -13.80 -15.09
CA PRO A 396 -27.75 -15.17 -15.31
C PRO A 396 -26.87 -15.34 -16.54
N THR A 397 -26.95 -14.43 -17.51
CA THR A 397 -26.11 -14.46 -18.72
C THR A 397 -25.31 -13.15 -18.88
N HIS A 398 -24.20 -13.23 -19.60
CA HIS A 398 -23.44 -12.03 -20.00
C HIS A 398 -24.31 -11.04 -20.79
N ALA A 399 -25.25 -11.54 -21.61
CA ALA A 399 -26.16 -10.69 -22.38
C ALA A 399 -27.12 -9.89 -21.48
N ASP A 400 -27.54 -10.46 -20.34
CA ASP A 400 -28.38 -9.76 -19.37
C ASP A 400 -27.61 -8.63 -18.70
N LEU A 401 -26.37 -8.89 -18.27
CA LEU A 401 -25.51 -7.87 -17.67
C LEU A 401 -25.20 -6.74 -18.67
N VAL A 402 -24.84 -7.07 -19.92
CA VAL A 402 -24.57 -6.08 -20.96
C VAL A 402 -25.81 -5.23 -21.28
N ARG A 403 -26.99 -5.84 -21.35
CA ARG A 403 -28.24 -5.10 -21.58
C ARG A 403 -28.51 -4.11 -20.45
N GLU A 404 -28.28 -4.53 -19.21
CA GLU A 404 -28.41 -3.67 -18.05
C GLU A 404 -27.41 -2.51 -18.11
N THR A 405 -26.13 -2.76 -18.41
CA THR A 405 -25.14 -1.67 -18.47
C THR A 405 -25.38 -0.70 -19.62
N VAL A 406 -25.89 -1.17 -20.77
CA VAL A 406 -26.36 -0.31 -21.86
C VAL A 406 -27.51 0.58 -21.39
N SER A 407 -28.47 0.04 -20.63
CA SER A 407 -29.57 0.84 -20.05
C SER A 407 -29.08 1.89 -19.05
N LEU A 408 -27.90 1.67 -18.46
CA LEU A 408 -27.21 2.61 -17.58
C LEU A 408 -26.24 3.51 -18.34
N TYR A 409 -26.68 4.04 -19.49
CA TYR A 409 -25.90 5.00 -20.30
C TYR A 409 -24.54 4.44 -20.76
N GLY A 410 -24.49 3.15 -21.09
CA GLY A 410 -23.24 2.51 -21.53
C GLY A 410 -22.21 2.38 -20.42
N SER A 411 -22.68 2.16 -19.18
CA SER A 411 -21.80 1.88 -18.04
C SER A 411 -20.89 0.68 -18.33
N ARG A 412 -19.75 0.61 -17.64
CA ARG A 412 -18.79 -0.48 -17.80
C ARG A 412 -18.62 -1.23 -16.49
N ILE A 413 -18.64 -2.56 -16.56
CA ILE A 413 -18.26 -3.46 -15.48
C ILE A 413 -17.18 -4.38 -16.03
N SER A 414 -16.11 -4.57 -15.26
CA SER A 414 -15.06 -5.53 -15.59
C SER A 414 -14.49 -6.18 -14.32
N CYS A 415 -13.90 -7.36 -14.49
CA CYS A 415 -13.17 -8.06 -13.45
C CYS A 415 -11.82 -8.50 -14.01
N HIS A 416 -10.74 -8.16 -13.32
CA HIS A 416 -9.38 -8.47 -13.75
C HIS A 416 -8.61 -9.15 -12.62
N ILE A 417 -7.75 -10.10 -13.00
CA ILE A 417 -6.84 -10.77 -12.08
C ILE A 417 -5.39 -10.40 -12.39
N SER A 418 -4.65 -10.02 -11.36
CA SER A 418 -3.23 -9.72 -11.47
C SER A 418 -2.45 -10.39 -10.34
N ALA A 419 -1.18 -10.66 -10.61
CA ALA A 419 -0.24 -11.14 -9.63
C ALA A 419 0.83 -10.07 -9.49
N GLN A 420 1.05 -9.67 -8.25
CA GLN A 420 2.11 -8.79 -7.90
C GLN A 420 2.83 -9.46 -6.75
N THR A 421 3.89 -10.18 -7.11
CA THR A 421 4.86 -10.73 -6.17
C THR A 421 4.23 -11.86 -5.40
N ASP A 422 4.07 -11.80 -4.08
CA ASP A 422 3.36 -12.80 -3.31
C ASP A 422 1.84 -12.54 -3.18
N LEU A 423 1.33 -11.48 -3.83
CA LEU A 423 -0.08 -11.11 -3.80
C LEU A 423 -0.78 -11.42 -5.12
N LEU A 424 -1.90 -12.14 -5.00
CA LEU A 424 -2.90 -12.32 -6.04
C LEU A 424 -4.02 -11.32 -5.80
N THR A 425 -4.33 -10.51 -6.81
CA THR A 425 -5.33 -9.45 -6.73
C THR A 425 -6.45 -9.70 -7.73
N LEU A 426 -7.69 -9.67 -7.26
CA LEU A 426 -8.90 -9.66 -8.08
C LEU A 426 -9.55 -8.28 -7.95
N THR A 427 -9.67 -7.56 -9.06
CA THR A 427 -10.19 -6.19 -9.10
C THR A 427 -11.47 -6.15 -9.92
N PHE A 428 -12.57 -5.75 -9.29
CA PHE A 428 -13.82 -5.41 -9.96
C PHE A 428 -13.84 -3.90 -10.17
N THR A 429 -14.02 -3.45 -11.42
CA THR A 429 -14.13 -2.04 -11.77
C THR A 429 -15.51 -1.75 -12.34
N GLY A 430 -16.14 -0.69 -11.86
CA GLY A 430 -17.35 -0.12 -12.42
C GLY A 430 -17.17 1.35 -12.76
N GLU A 431 -17.60 1.77 -13.95
CA GLU A 431 -17.62 3.17 -14.35
C GLU A 431 -18.99 3.53 -14.92
N SER A 432 -19.51 4.69 -14.50
CA SER A 432 -20.77 5.24 -15.02
C SER A 432 -20.78 6.76 -14.87
N VAL A 433 -21.70 7.42 -15.57
CA VAL A 433 -22.03 8.82 -15.29
C VAL A 433 -22.70 8.95 -13.92
N LYS A 434 -22.50 10.08 -13.22
CA LYS A 434 -23.10 10.30 -11.90
C LYS A 434 -24.64 10.25 -11.95
N SER A 435 -25.22 11.04 -12.85
CA SER A 435 -26.66 11.24 -13.01
C SER A 435 -27.05 11.15 -14.48
N GLY A 436 -28.17 10.48 -14.75
CA GLY A 436 -28.75 10.39 -16.08
C GLY A 436 -29.93 11.35 -16.26
N LEU A 437 -30.68 11.14 -17.35
CA LEU A 437 -31.92 11.87 -17.62
C LEU A 437 -32.98 11.56 -16.56
N GLU A 438 -33.90 12.50 -16.36
CA GLU A 438 -35.07 12.35 -15.47
C GLU A 438 -34.74 11.99 -14.02
N GLY A 439 -33.54 12.36 -13.54
CA GLY A 439 -33.08 12.09 -12.18
C GLY A 439 -32.64 10.64 -11.94
N SER A 440 -32.47 9.85 -13.00
CA SER A 440 -31.88 8.51 -12.90
C SER A 440 -30.45 8.56 -12.35
N ARG A 441 -30.07 7.52 -11.59
CA ARG A 441 -28.79 7.45 -10.86
C ARG A 441 -27.99 6.21 -11.30
N PRO A 442 -27.43 6.20 -12.52
CA PRO A 442 -26.86 5.00 -13.10
C PRO A 442 -25.64 4.49 -12.32
N PHE A 443 -24.75 5.36 -11.81
CA PHE A 443 -23.66 4.94 -10.94
C PHE A 443 -24.13 4.24 -9.66
N ARG A 444 -25.18 4.76 -9.00
CA ARG A 444 -25.75 4.15 -7.79
C ARG A 444 -26.33 2.75 -8.06
N LYS A 445 -26.92 2.53 -9.23
CA LYS A 445 -27.39 1.19 -9.63
C LYS A 445 -26.21 0.29 -9.97
N LEU A 446 -25.20 0.80 -10.68
CA LEU A 446 -23.98 0.07 -11.05
C LEU A 446 -23.25 -0.51 -9.83
N GLN A 447 -23.03 0.30 -8.79
CA GLN A 447 -22.37 -0.18 -7.57
C GLN A 447 -23.15 -1.34 -6.92
N ASP A 448 -24.49 -1.28 -6.88
CA ASP A 448 -25.30 -2.37 -6.32
C ASP A 448 -25.16 -3.65 -7.15
N ILE A 449 -25.15 -3.53 -8.49
CA ILE A 449 -24.89 -4.66 -9.40
C ILE A 449 -23.54 -5.30 -9.08
N LEU A 450 -22.47 -4.51 -8.97
CA LEU A 450 -21.12 -5.01 -8.65
C LEU A 450 -21.07 -5.78 -7.33
N PHE A 451 -21.64 -5.23 -6.26
CA PHE A 451 -21.70 -5.93 -4.97
C PHE A 451 -22.51 -7.22 -5.06
N ARG A 452 -23.59 -7.25 -5.86
CA ARG A 452 -24.39 -8.47 -6.07
C ARG A 452 -23.67 -9.52 -6.90
N LEU A 453 -22.94 -9.16 -7.96
CA LEU A 453 -22.14 -10.11 -8.72
C LEU A 453 -21.14 -10.83 -7.80
N LEU A 454 -20.52 -10.11 -6.86
CA LEU A 454 -19.57 -10.67 -5.92
C LEU A 454 -20.21 -11.48 -4.77
N THR A 455 -21.37 -11.05 -4.27
CA THR A 455 -21.99 -11.64 -3.05
C THR A 455 -23.15 -12.61 -3.35
N LYS A 456 -23.70 -12.58 -4.56
CA LYS A 456 -24.79 -13.44 -5.06
C LYS A 456 -24.48 -13.92 -6.48
N PRO A 457 -23.40 -14.70 -6.65
CA PRO A 457 -23.07 -15.29 -7.95
C PRO A 457 -24.15 -16.27 -8.42
N LEU A 458 -24.07 -16.68 -9.68
CA LEU A 458 -24.95 -17.70 -10.24
C LEU A 458 -24.58 -19.10 -9.69
N LEU A 459 -25.32 -19.54 -8.68
CA LEU A 459 -25.20 -20.86 -8.04
C LEU A 459 -26.40 -21.75 -8.39
N ASP A 460 -26.23 -23.06 -8.31
CA ASP A 460 -27.33 -24.04 -8.36
C ASP A 460 -27.89 -24.36 -6.96
N ASP A 461 -28.81 -25.33 -6.92
CA ASP A 461 -29.52 -25.72 -5.69
C ASP A 461 -28.57 -26.33 -4.62
N ASP A 462 -27.42 -26.86 -5.01
CA ASP A 462 -26.37 -27.36 -4.11
C ASP A 462 -25.46 -26.23 -3.57
N GLY A 463 -25.70 -24.98 -3.99
CA GLY A 463 -24.91 -23.81 -3.63
C GLY A 463 -23.53 -23.79 -4.27
N LEU A 464 -23.37 -24.46 -5.43
CA LEU A 464 -22.15 -24.50 -6.23
C LEU A 464 -22.36 -23.69 -7.52
N PHE A 465 -21.31 -23.10 -8.10
CA PHE A 465 -21.43 -22.38 -9.39
C PHE A 465 -22.15 -23.22 -10.45
N GLN A 466 -23.10 -22.66 -11.21
CA GLN A 466 -23.93 -23.43 -12.14
C GLN A 466 -23.07 -24.27 -13.12
N GLN A 467 -23.45 -25.55 -13.31
CA GLN A 467 -22.63 -26.56 -13.98
C GLN A 467 -22.22 -26.20 -15.41
N ASP A 468 -23.18 -25.85 -16.27
CA ASP A 468 -22.93 -25.62 -17.70
C ASP A 468 -22.06 -24.37 -17.92
N PHE A 469 -22.34 -23.32 -17.15
CA PHE A 469 -21.59 -22.08 -17.17
C PHE A 469 -20.17 -22.28 -16.64
N PHE A 470 -19.99 -23.05 -15.56
CA PHE A 470 -18.68 -23.45 -15.08
C PHE A 470 -17.86 -24.17 -16.16
N GLU A 471 -18.44 -25.18 -16.81
CA GLU A 471 -17.73 -25.94 -17.84
C GLU A 471 -17.47 -25.12 -19.12
N LEU A 472 -18.35 -24.17 -19.45
CA LEU A 472 -18.13 -23.23 -20.55
C LEU A 472 -16.93 -22.31 -20.27
N GLU A 473 -16.94 -21.60 -19.14
CA GLU A 473 -15.87 -20.65 -18.82
C GLU A 473 -14.54 -21.34 -18.55
N LYS A 474 -14.55 -22.56 -18.01
CA LYS A 474 -13.36 -23.41 -17.88
C LYS A 474 -12.74 -23.72 -19.24
N ARG A 475 -13.54 -24.13 -20.23
CA ARG A 475 -13.07 -24.40 -21.60
C ARG A 475 -12.56 -23.14 -22.30
N ASN A 476 -13.24 -22.01 -22.11
CA ASN A 476 -12.83 -20.72 -22.64
C ASN A 476 -11.46 -20.31 -22.09
N LEU A 477 -11.27 -20.40 -20.77
CA LEU A 477 -10.01 -20.07 -20.12
C LEU A 477 -8.87 -21.00 -20.56
N ILE A 478 -9.11 -22.31 -20.70
CA ILE A 478 -8.09 -23.25 -21.21
C ILE A 478 -7.64 -22.87 -22.63
N THR A 479 -8.60 -22.54 -23.50
CA THR A 479 -8.31 -22.11 -24.88
C THR A 479 -7.50 -20.82 -24.89
N GLU A 480 -7.86 -19.85 -24.05
CA GLU A 480 -7.11 -18.59 -23.92
C GLU A 480 -5.68 -18.81 -23.42
N LEU A 481 -5.50 -19.65 -22.38
CA LEU A 481 -4.17 -19.99 -21.86
C LEU A 481 -3.30 -20.71 -22.91
N ALA A 482 -3.90 -21.56 -23.75
CA ALA A 482 -3.20 -22.19 -24.86
C ALA A 482 -2.75 -21.16 -25.90
N ALA A 483 -3.60 -20.19 -26.25
CA ALA A 483 -3.25 -19.10 -27.14
C ALA A 483 -2.13 -18.20 -26.56
N ARG A 484 -2.20 -17.85 -25.27
CA ARG A 484 -1.15 -17.09 -24.57
C ARG A 484 0.20 -17.79 -24.62
N ARG A 485 0.23 -19.13 -24.52
CA ARG A 485 1.46 -19.93 -24.61
C ARG A 485 2.07 -19.96 -26.02
N GLN A 486 1.31 -19.62 -27.05
CA GLN A 486 1.79 -19.46 -28.42
C GLN A 486 2.41 -18.09 -28.66
N ASP A 487 2.06 -17.07 -27.86
CA ASP A 487 2.80 -15.81 -27.83
C ASP A 487 4.19 -16.05 -27.21
N THR A 488 5.19 -16.20 -28.08
CA THR A 488 6.58 -16.46 -27.68
C THR A 488 7.19 -15.33 -26.85
N GLY A 489 6.72 -14.08 -26.99
CA GLY A 489 7.19 -12.95 -26.20
C GLY A 489 6.69 -13.02 -24.77
N LEU A 490 5.37 -13.19 -24.60
CA LEU A 490 4.74 -13.36 -23.30
C LEU A 490 5.23 -14.62 -22.59
N TYR A 491 5.29 -15.75 -23.30
CA TYR A 491 5.82 -17.01 -22.77
C TYR A 491 7.24 -16.84 -22.22
N SER A 492 8.13 -16.21 -22.98
CA SER A 492 9.53 -16.04 -22.56
C SER A 492 9.66 -15.19 -21.30
N LEU A 493 8.81 -14.16 -21.15
CA LEU A 493 8.75 -13.33 -19.96
C LEU A 493 8.29 -14.10 -18.72
N GLU A 494 7.12 -14.72 -18.83
CA GLU A 494 6.53 -15.48 -17.73
C GLU A 494 7.45 -16.63 -17.31
N ARG A 495 8.11 -17.27 -18.28
CA ARG A 495 9.09 -18.33 -18.01
C ARG A 495 10.33 -17.81 -17.31
N ALA A 496 10.91 -16.71 -17.76
CA ALA A 496 12.09 -16.10 -17.11
C ALA A 496 11.79 -15.68 -15.66
N LEU A 497 10.64 -15.05 -15.41
CA LEU A 497 10.22 -14.67 -14.06
C LEU A 497 9.96 -15.89 -13.16
N ASN A 498 9.42 -16.96 -13.72
CA ASN A 498 9.20 -18.20 -12.97
C ASN A 498 10.51 -18.89 -12.58
N LEU A 499 11.49 -18.91 -13.50
CA LEU A 499 12.82 -19.48 -13.26
C LEU A 499 13.62 -18.66 -12.24
N LEU A 500 13.52 -17.32 -12.28
CA LEU A 500 14.21 -16.43 -11.35
C LEU A 500 13.93 -16.75 -9.87
N TRP A 501 12.78 -17.33 -9.54
CA TRP A 501 12.48 -17.76 -8.17
C TRP A 501 12.13 -19.23 -8.07
N GLU A 502 12.56 -20.07 -9.01
CA GLU A 502 12.33 -21.53 -9.00
C GLU A 502 10.86 -21.92 -8.74
N GLY A 503 9.90 -21.14 -9.24
CA GLY A 503 8.47 -21.36 -9.02
C GLY A 503 7.94 -20.97 -7.64
N GLN A 504 8.70 -20.26 -6.81
CA GLN A 504 8.20 -19.64 -5.58
C GLN A 504 7.23 -18.49 -5.89
N ALA A 505 6.49 -18.07 -4.85
CA ALA A 505 5.39 -17.10 -4.96
C ALA A 505 5.67 -15.87 -5.85
N PRO A 506 6.83 -15.18 -5.76
CA PRO A 506 7.10 -13.99 -6.59
C PRO A 506 7.19 -14.24 -8.10
N GLY A 507 7.53 -15.48 -8.50
CA GLY A 507 7.61 -15.91 -9.90
C GLY A 507 6.35 -16.60 -10.41
N LEU A 508 5.27 -16.66 -9.62
CA LEU A 508 4.01 -17.25 -10.05
C LEU A 508 3.17 -16.25 -10.88
N GLY A 509 2.61 -16.74 -11.99
CA GLY A 509 1.64 -16.00 -12.79
C GLY A 509 0.24 -16.00 -12.17
N SER A 510 -0.58 -15.01 -12.52
CA SER A 510 -1.93 -14.87 -11.96
C SER A 510 -2.95 -15.90 -12.45
N HIS A 511 -2.70 -16.57 -13.58
CA HIS A 511 -3.72 -17.37 -14.26
C HIS A 511 -3.61 -18.89 -13.99
N GLY A 512 -2.55 -19.33 -13.33
CA GLY A 512 -2.19 -20.76 -13.27
C GLY A 512 -1.93 -21.34 -14.68
N SER A 513 -1.83 -22.66 -14.77
CA SER A 513 -1.64 -23.41 -16.01
C SER A 513 -2.92 -24.06 -16.51
N ALA A 514 -3.01 -24.31 -17.82
CA ALA A 514 -4.14 -25.03 -18.43
C ALA A 514 -4.37 -26.41 -17.78
N ALA A 515 -3.31 -27.09 -17.34
CA ALA A 515 -3.38 -28.39 -16.68
C ALA A 515 -3.97 -28.29 -15.25
N GLU A 516 -3.71 -27.21 -14.53
CA GLU A 516 -4.32 -26.94 -13.22
C GLU A 516 -5.79 -26.57 -13.39
N ILE A 517 -6.11 -25.66 -14.33
CA ILE A 517 -7.50 -25.27 -14.64
C ILE A 517 -8.34 -26.49 -15.02
N SER A 518 -7.80 -27.40 -15.85
CA SER A 518 -8.49 -28.63 -16.26
C SER A 518 -8.88 -29.53 -15.08
N ARG A 519 -8.09 -29.51 -14.00
CA ARG A 519 -8.33 -30.32 -12.79
C ARG A 519 -9.26 -29.64 -11.78
N LEU A 520 -9.56 -28.35 -11.93
CA LEU A 520 -10.44 -27.63 -11.02
C LEU A 520 -11.86 -28.21 -11.02
N THR A 521 -12.42 -28.36 -9.83
CA THR A 521 -13.81 -28.73 -9.60
C THR A 521 -14.65 -27.52 -9.18
N ARG A 522 -15.97 -27.63 -9.33
CA ARG A 522 -16.94 -26.64 -8.85
C ARG A 522 -16.83 -26.42 -7.35
N GLN A 523 -16.58 -27.48 -6.57
CA GLN A 523 -16.39 -27.37 -5.12
C GLN A 523 -15.17 -26.51 -4.79
N GLN A 524 -14.04 -26.72 -5.48
CA GLN A 524 -12.81 -25.95 -5.24
C GLN A 524 -12.98 -24.46 -5.55
N VAL A 525 -13.62 -24.13 -6.69
CA VAL A 525 -13.84 -22.72 -7.07
C VAL A 525 -14.88 -22.05 -6.18
N THR A 526 -15.92 -22.77 -5.78
CA THR A 526 -16.91 -22.27 -4.80
C THR A 526 -16.27 -22.03 -3.43
N GLN A 527 -15.38 -22.92 -3.00
CA GLN A 527 -14.61 -22.74 -1.78
C GLN A 527 -13.67 -21.53 -1.86
N ALA A 528 -12.96 -21.36 -2.99
CA ALA A 528 -12.12 -20.19 -3.23
C ALA A 528 -12.91 -18.87 -3.18
N TRP A 529 -14.14 -18.86 -3.69
CA TRP A 529 -15.05 -17.71 -3.57
C TRP A 529 -15.43 -17.40 -2.11
N LYS A 530 -15.78 -18.43 -1.33
CA LYS A 530 -16.10 -18.27 0.11
C LYS A 530 -14.89 -17.76 0.90
N GLU A 531 -13.69 -18.27 0.59
CA GLU A 531 -12.43 -17.81 1.16
C GLU A 531 -12.12 -16.36 0.76
N LEU A 532 -12.36 -15.97 -0.50
CA LEU A 532 -12.22 -14.59 -0.95
C LEU A 532 -13.07 -13.65 -0.09
N LEU A 533 -14.33 -13.99 0.17
CA LEU A 533 -15.23 -13.12 0.94
C LEU A 533 -14.85 -12.99 2.43
N ARG A 534 -14.21 -14.01 3.02
CA ARG A 534 -13.92 -14.09 4.47
C ARG A 534 -12.46 -13.83 4.85
N GLN A 535 -11.53 -14.21 3.99
CA GLN A 535 -10.09 -14.24 4.29
C GLN A 535 -9.29 -13.26 3.44
N ALA A 536 -9.74 -12.89 2.24
CA ALA A 536 -9.02 -11.86 1.48
C ALA A 536 -9.15 -10.48 2.15
N ARG A 537 -8.13 -9.62 1.96
CA ARG A 537 -8.30 -8.18 2.20
C ARG A 537 -9.17 -7.64 1.09
N LEU A 538 -10.33 -7.13 1.47
CA LEU A 538 -11.28 -6.50 0.57
C LEU A 538 -11.29 -5.02 0.86
N GLU A 539 -10.98 -4.23 -0.15
CA GLU A 539 -10.99 -2.77 -0.07
C GLU A 539 -11.93 -2.24 -1.15
N VAL A 540 -12.70 -1.22 -0.81
CA VAL A 540 -13.59 -0.54 -1.75
C VAL A 540 -13.05 0.87 -1.98
N TYR A 541 -13.02 1.30 -3.22
CA TYR A 541 -12.62 2.64 -3.62
C TYR A 541 -13.71 3.23 -4.50
N THR A 542 -14.12 4.46 -4.26
CA THR A 542 -14.93 5.22 -5.23
C THR A 542 -14.26 6.54 -5.58
N ALA A 543 -14.44 7.02 -6.81
CA ALA A 543 -13.89 8.29 -7.25
C ALA A 543 -14.91 9.09 -8.07
N GLY A 544 -14.86 10.43 -7.96
CA GLY A 544 -15.74 11.36 -8.67
C GLY A 544 -16.61 12.21 -7.74
N ASP A 545 -17.56 12.94 -8.30
CA ASP A 545 -18.45 13.85 -7.57
C ASP A 545 -19.69 13.10 -7.08
N LEU A 546 -19.59 12.41 -5.94
CA LEU A 546 -20.68 11.58 -5.42
C LEU A 546 -21.56 12.31 -4.42
N GLU A 547 -22.87 12.10 -4.53
CA GLU A 547 -23.83 12.55 -3.51
C GLU A 547 -23.73 11.69 -2.25
N GLN A 548 -24.04 12.29 -1.09
CA GLN A 548 -23.91 11.64 0.20
C GLN A 548 -24.71 10.33 0.30
N ASP A 549 -25.91 10.27 -0.28
CA ASP A 549 -26.74 9.07 -0.24
C ASP A 549 -26.21 7.92 -1.13
N THR A 550 -25.36 8.24 -2.11
CA THR A 550 -24.64 7.26 -2.94
C THR A 550 -23.49 6.66 -2.14
N ILE A 551 -22.73 7.50 -1.42
CA ILE A 551 -21.72 7.07 -0.43
C ILE A 551 -22.36 6.17 0.63
N ASP A 552 -23.52 6.57 1.16
CA ASP A 552 -24.27 5.79 2.15
C ASP A 552 -24.72 4.43 1.60
N ALA A 553 -25.11 4.39 0.33
CA ALA A 553 -25.48 3.14 -0.34
C ALA A 553 -24.28 2.19 -0.50
N VAL A 554 -23.06 2.70 -0.72
CA VAL A 554 -21.84 1.87 -0.68
C VAL A 554 -21.63 1.29 0.71
N VAL A 555 -21.70 2.13 1.75
CA VAL A 555 -21.57 1.70 3.16
C VAL A 555 -22.63 0.65 3.52
N ALA A 556 -23.87 0.81 3.04
CA ALA A 556 -24.93 -0.17 3.22
C ALA A 556 -24.60 -1.50 2.52
N ASN A 557 -24.06 -1.45 1.30
CA ASN A 557 -23.65 -2.64 0.55
C ASN A 557 -22.50 -3.41 1.19
N LEU A 558 -21.63 -2.75 1.96
CA LEU A 558 -20.59 -3.43 2.74
C LEU A 558 -21.18 -4.45 3.75
N ARG A 559 -22.44 -4.29 4.16
CA ARG A 559 -23.16 -5.25 5.04
C ARG A 559 -23.42 -6.61 4.38
N ARG A 560 -23.30 -6.69 3.05
CA ARG A 560 -23.48 -7.94 2.30
C ARG A 560 -22.31 -8.91 2.50
N PHE A 561 -21.14 -8.42 2.94
CA PHE A 561 -20.00 -9.27 3.24
C PHE A 561 -20.15 -9.93 4.62
N PRO A 562 -19.58 -11.13 4.82
CA PRO A 562 -19.60 -11.80 6.12
C PRO A 562 -18.94 -10.94 7.22
N SER A 563 -19.63 -10.77 8.34
CA SER A 563 -19.13 -10.07 9.54
C SER A 563 -18.09 -10.89 10.31
N ASP A 564 -18.25 -12.21 10.36
CA ASP A 564 -17.28 -13.15 10.93
C ASP A 564 -16.20 -13.49 9.89
N SER A 565 -15.15 -12.66 9.87
CA SER A 565 -14.07 -12.73 8.88
C SER A 565 -12.71 -12.56 9.54
N HIS A 566 -11.82 -13.52 9.34
CA HIS A 566 -10.39 -13.40 9.64
C HIS A 566 -9.67 -12.89 8.39
N ARG A 567 -9.88 -11.62 8.06
CA ARG A 567 -9.30 -11.01 6.87
C ARG A 567 -7.78 -10.97 7.02
N LEU A 568 -7.10 -11.36 5.95
CA LEU A 568 -5.70 -11.05 5.79
C LEU A 568 -5.56 -9.55 5.95
N LEU A 569 -4.61 -9.14 6.77
CA LEU A 569 -3.91 -7.89 6.60
C LEU A 569 -2.71 -8.25 5.72
N PRO A 570 -2.83 -8.28 4.37
CA PRO A 570 -1.69 -8.34 3.49
C PRO A 570 -0.80 -7.21 3.97
N ARG A 571 0.30 -7.61 4.55
CA ARG A 571 1.40 -6.75 4.92
C ARG A 571 1.88 -6.20 3.59
N PRO A 572 1.57 -4.94 3.25
CA PRO A 572 2.20 -4.36 2.09
C PRO A 572 3.69 -4.40 2.41
N GLY A 573 4.46 -5.14 1.64
CA GLY A 573 5.87 -5.32 1.98
C GLY A 573 6.26 -6.61 2.70
N LEU A 574 5.71 -7.76 2.30
CA LEU A 574 6.66 -8.77 1.78
C LEU A 574 7.22 -8.24 0.47
N LEU A 575 8.08 -7.24 0.62
CA LEU A 575 8.64 -6.47 -0.48
C LEU A 575 9.31 -7.45 -1.40
N PRO A 576 8.87 -7.57 -2.64
CA PRO A 576 9.80 -8.16 -3.59
C PRO A 576 11.05 -7.25 -3.69
N GLY A 577 12.21 -7.87 -3.87
CA GLY A 577 13.52 -7.25 -3.58
C GLY A 577 14.14 -7.74 -2.26
N GLN A 578 13.37 -8.46 -1.41
CA GLN A 578 13.92 -9.15 -0.22
C GLN A 578 13.80 -10.68 -0.27
N TYR A 579 13.26 -11.21 -1.36
CA TYR A 579 13.61 -12.57 -1.78
C TYR A 579 15.04 -12.51 -2.31
N PRO A 580 15.97 -13.34 -1.81
CA PRO A 580 17.30 -13.38 -2.38
C PRO A 580 17.14 -13.71 -3.86
N LEU A 581 17.64 -12.82 -4.72
CA LEU A 581 17.79 -13.15 -6.12
C LEU A 581 18.81 -14.29 -6.19
N PRO A 582 18.53 -15.37 -6.93
CA PRO A 582 19.48 -16.45 -7.09
C PRO A 582 20.72 -15.91 -7.82
N GLN A 583 21.82 -16.67 -7.79
CA GLN A 583 22.96 -16.33 -8.64
C GLN A 583 22.53 -16.29 -10.11
N ALA A 584 23.16 -15.41 -10.88
CA ALA A 584 22.94 -15.26 -12.31
C ALA A 584 22.92 -16.62 -13.04
N GLN A 585 21.80 -16.96 -13.68
CA GLN A 585 21.66 -18.17 -14.47
C GLN A 585 21.39 -17.86 -15.94
N LEU A 586 21.83 -18.77 -16.80
CA LEU A 586 21.53 -18.79 -18.23
C LEU A 586 20.67 -20.00 -18.54
N HIS A 587 19.42 -19.76 -18.89
CA HIS A 587 18.47 -20.78 -19.28
C HIS A 587 18.21 -20.75 -20.79
N ARG A 588 18.15 -21.93 -21.40
CA ARG A 588 17.88 -22.11 -22.84
C ARG A 588 16.76 -23.12 -23.02
N GLU A 589 15.73 -22.72 -23.76
CA GLU A 589 14.68 -23.61 -24.22
C GLU A 589 14.63 -23.61 -25.76
N PHE A 590 14.31 -24.76 -26.34
CA PHE A 590 14.19 -24.93 -27.78
C PHE A 590 12.75 -25.24 -28.15
N ARG A 591 12.20 -24.51 -29.13
CA ARG A 591 10.84 -24.70 -29.66
C ARG A 591 10.83 -24.44 -31.16
N GLU A 592 9.75 -24.84 -31.83
CA GLU A 592 9.47 -24.40 -33.19
C GLU A 592 9.08 -22.92 -33.19
N LEU A 593 9.96 -22.06 -33.70
CA LEU A 593 9.76 -20.61 -33.82
C LEU A 593 10.65 -20.03 -34.92
N GLU A 594 10.16 -18.97 -35.57
CA GLU A 594 10.89 -18.27 -36.62
C GLU A 594 12.04 -17.40 -36.09
N GLN A 595 11.86 -16.82 -34.88
CA GLN A 595 12.74 -15.78 -34.34
C GLN A 595 13.12 -16.07 -32.89
N PRO A 596 14.41 -16.19 -32.55
CA PRO A 596 14.85 -16.34 -31.17
C PRO A 596 14.33 -15.22 -30.28
N ARG A 597 14.02 -15.53 -29.01
CA ARG A 597 13.68 -14.54 -27.98
C ARG A 597 14.73 -14.51 -26.89
N ALA A 598 14.99 -13.32 -26.37
CA ALA A 598 15.84 -13.13 -25.20
C ALA A 598 15.13 -12.28 -24.15
N VAL A 599 15.24 -12.70 -22.89
CA VAL A 599 14.82 -11.94 -21.73
C VAL A 599 16.01 -11.85 -20.77
N LEU A 600 16.42 -10.63 -20.44
CA LEU A 600 17.45 -10.35 -19.44
C LEU A 600 16.77 -9.66 -18.27
N ILE A 601 16.98 -10.18 -17.06
CA ILE A 601 16.44 -9.60 -15.83
C ILE A 601 17.60 -9.09 -14.99
N TYR A 602 17.56 -7.80 -14.66
CA TYR A 602 18.50 -7.17 -13.75
C TYR A 602 17.82 -6.84 -12.42
N GLY A 603 18.50 -7.13 -11.32
CA GLY A 603 18.14 -6.74 -9.96
C GLY A 603 18.85 -5.46 -9.53
N GLY A 604 18.62 -5.06 -8.27
CA GLY A 604 19.33 -3.94 -7.65
C GLY A 604 18.66 -2.57 -7.80
N LEU A 605 17.43 -2.50 -8.30
CA LEU A 605 16.64 -1.26 -8.29
C LEU A 605 15.85 -1.10 -6.99
N PRO A 606 15.57 0.14 -6.57
CA PRO A 606 14.69 0.40 -5.43
C PRO A 606 13.29 -0.11 -5.73
N ALA A 607 12.65 -0.65 -4.71
CA ALA A 607 11.23 -0.96 -4.78
C ALA A 607 10.40 0.33 -4.86
N TYR A 608 9.15 0.23 -5.32
CA TYR A 608 8.25 1.38 -5.54
C TYR A 608 8.13 2.36 -4.34
N HIS A 609 8.20 1.83 -3.12
CA HIS A 609 8.05 2.58 -1.87
C HIS A 609 9.35 3.20 -1.35
N GLU A 610 10.49 2.87 -1.97
CA GLU A 610 11.82 3.35 -1.62
C GLU A 610 12.18 4.62 -2.41
N ALA A 611 13.18 5.35 -1.91
CA ALA A 611 13.67 6.56 -2.57
C ALA A 611 14.37 6.21 -3.90
N GLY A 612 14.06 6.96 -4.97
CA GLY A 612 14.66 6.76 -6.29
C GLY A 612 13.77 6.03 -7.30
N ALA A 613 12.49 5.79 -6.98
CA ALA A 613 11.52 5.24 -7.93
C ALA A 613 11.40 6.11 -9.21
N ALA A 614 11.35 7.44 -9.07
CA ALA A 614 11.33 8.35 -10.22
C ALA A 614 12.60 8.24 -11.08
N ALA A 615 13.77 8.05 -10.43
CA ALA A 615 15.02 7.82 -11.13
C ALA A 615 15.01 6.51 -11.91
N ALA A 616 14.40 5.44 -11.37
CA ALA A 616 14.25 4.18 -12.08
C ALA A 616 13.35 4.32 -13.31
N ASP A 617 12.24 5.06 -13.21
CA ASP A 617 11.35 5.33 -14.35
C ASP A 617 12.09 6.07 -15.47
N ILE A 618 12.80 7.15 -15.15
CA ILE A 618 13.60 7.91 -16.14
C ILE A 618 14.70 7.01 -16.74
N MET A 619 15.36 6.19 -15.92
CA MET A 619 16.39 5.26 -16.37
C MET A 619 15.85 4.23 -17.36
N ASN A 620 14.64 3.70 -17.12
CA ASN A 620 13.98 2.78 -18.04
C ASN A 620 13.74 3.44 -19.40
N GLU A 621 13.25 4.68 -19.43
CA GLU A 621 13.00 5.41 -20.68
C GLU A 621 14.29 5.67 -21.48
N ILE A 622 15.40 5.99 -20.79
CA ILE A 622 16.71 6.13 -21.44
C ILE A 622 17.17 4.81 -22.06
N LEU A 623 16.98 3.69 -21.34
CA LEU A 623 17.50 2.40 -21.75
C LEU A 623 16.68 1.75 -22.87
N GLY A 624 15.36 1.64 -22.69
CA GLY A 624 14.52 0.80 -23.55
C GLY A 624 13.01 1.04 -23.47
N GLY A 625 12.53 1.99 -22.66
CA GLY A 625 11.09 2.26 -22.49
C GLY A 625 10.41 2.85 -23.71
N VAL A 626 11.19 3.52 -24.57
CA VAL A 626 10.70 4.21 -25.78
C VAL A 626 11.48 3.87 -27.05
N THR A 627 10.94 4.29 -28.19
CA THR A 627 11.47 4.07 -29.56
C THR A 627 12.69 4.92 -29.93
N HIS A 628 13.22 5.74 -29.02
CA HIS A 628 14.45 6.52 -29.24
C HIS A 628 15.49 6.26 -28.13
N SER A 629 15.34 5.14 -27.43
CA SER A 629 16.19 4.71 -26.32
C SER A 629 17.50 4.07 -26.79
N LEU A 630 18.44 3.85 -25.87
CA LEU A 630 19.74 3.24 -26.16
C LEU A 630 19.62 1.86 -26.80
N LEU A 631 18.74 0.99 -26.28
CA LEU A 631 18.53 -0.35 -26.83
C LEU A 631 17.90 -0.29 -28.22
N PHE A 632 16.93 0.60 -28.42
CA PHE A 632 16.27 0.76 -29.70
C PHE A 632 17.27 1.25 -30.77
N ASP A 633 18.05 2.29 -30.48
CA ASP A 633 19.05 2.82 -31.41
C ASP A 633 20.16 1.81 -31.70
N GLN A 634 20.81 1.26 -30.67
CA GLN A 634 21.99 0.41 -30.87
C GLN A 634 21.62 -0.97 -31.42
N VAL A 635 20.63 -1.66 -30.81
CA VAL A 635 20.36 -3.06 -31.15
C VAL A 635 19.48 -3.18 -32.41
N ARG A 636 18.46 -2.33 -32.54
CA ARG A 636 17.48 -2.41 -33.62
C ARG A 636 17.83 -1.53 -34.82
N GLU A 637 18.05 -0.23 -34.64
CA GLU A 637 18.23 0.69 -35.77
C GLU A 637 19.63 0.58 -36.40
N LYS A 638 20.70 0.72 -35.61
CA LYS A 638 22.07 0.71 -36.13
C LYS A 638 22.55 -0.66 -36.58
N HIS A 639 22.20 -1.71 -35.86
CA HIS A 639 22.73 -3.05 -36.08
C HIS A 639 21.72 -4.07 -36.64
N ALA A 640 20.40 -3.77 -36.61
CA ALA A 640 19.35 -4.68 -37.06
C ALA A 640 19.42 -6.10 -36.44
N PHE A 641 19.94 -6.19 -35.21
CA PHE A 641 20.06 -7.46 -34.48
C PHE A 641 18.73 -7.96 -33.91
N ALA A 642 17.73 -7.08 -33.76
CA ALA A 642 16.41 -7.42 -33.26
C ALA A 642 15.29 -6.71 -34.03
N TYR A 643 14.16 -7.39 -34.23
CA TYR A 643 12.95 -6.80 -34.81
C TYR A 643 12.21 -5.91 -33.82
N HIS A 644 12.22 -6.31 -32.55
CA HIS A 644 11.73 -5.50 -31.43
C HIS A 644 12.65 -5.67 -30.25
N ILE A 645 12.81 -4.59 -29.50
CA ILE A 645 13.52 -4.57 -28.24
C ILE A 645 12.90 -3.49 -27.36
N SER A 646 12.75 -3.79 -26.08
CA SER A 646 12.26 -2.85 -25.08
C SER A 646 12.81 -3.20 -23.70
N SER A 647 12.72 -2.24 -22.78
CA SER A 647 12.86 -2.48 -21.35
C SER A 647 11.59 -2.10 -20.60
N SER A 648 11.37 -2.76 -19.46
CA SER A 648 10.28 -2.43 -18.54
C SER A 648 10.70 -2.66 -17.11
N LEU A 649 9.97 -2.03 -16.18
CA LEU A 649 10.19 -2.21 -14.75
C LEU A 649 9.15 -3.15 -14.15
N ARG A 650 9.60 -3.97 -13.20
CA ARG A 650 8.72 -4.51 -12.16
C ARG A 650 9.06 -3.73 -10.89
N LYS A 651 8.31 -2.64 -10.66
CA LYS A 651 8.61 -1.62 -9.64
C LYS A 651 8.59 -2.16 -8.23
N TYR A 652 7.69 -3.10 -7.93
CA TYR A 652 7.67 -3.73 -6.62
C TYR A 652 8.97 -4.51 -6.41
N PRO A 653 9.32 -5.54 -7.22
CA PRO A 653 10.51 -6.37 -7.01
C PRO A 653 11.85 -5.67 -7.23
N GLY A 654 11.85 -4.39 -7.64
CA GLY A 654 13.09 -3.68 -7.97
C GLY A 654 13.82 -4.32 -9.16
N LEU A 655 13.07 -4.77 -10.18
CA LEU A 655 13.64 -5.41 -11.36
C LEU A 655 13.51 -4.54 -12.60
N LEU A 656 14.55 -4.59 -13.42
CA LEU A 656 14.58 -4.12 -14.79
C LEU A 656 14.60 -5.34 -15.72
N ILE A 657 13.69 -5.36 -16.69
CA ILE A 657 13.54 -6.46 -17.64
C ILE A 657 13.81 -5.91 -19.04
N ILE A 658 14.74 -6.53 -19.76
CA ILE A 658 14.97 -6.27 -21.19
C ILE A 658 14.43 -7.46 -21.98
N GLN A 659 13.64 -7.19 -23.03
CA GLN A 659 13.06 -8.20 -23.88
C GLN A 659 13.35 -7.91 -25.35
N ALA A 660 13.70 -8.94 -26.11
CA ALA A 660 13.98 -8.80 -27.53
C ALA A 660 13.50 -10.02 -28.35
N GLY A 661 13.00 -9.75 -29.55
CA GLY A 661 12.88 -10.74 -30.62
C GLY A 661 13.97 -10.51 -31.64
N ILE A 662 14.83 -11.50 -31.75
CA ILE A 662 16.16 -11.37 -32.33
C ILE A 662 16.14 -11.87 -33.78
N THR A 663 16.88 -11.19 -34.63
CA THR A 663 17.12 -11.61 -36.02
C THR A 663 17.88 -12.95 -36.02
N PRO A 664 17.44 -13.97 -36.80
CA PRO A 664 18.13 -15.25 -36.87
C PRO A 664 19.64 -15.10 -37.13
N GLY A 665 20.46 -15.84 -36.38
CA GLY A 665 21.92 -15.78 -36.45
C GLY A 665 22.58 -14.62 -35.68
N GLN A 666 21.82 -13.62 -35.20
CA GLN A 666 22.38 -12.45 -34.50
C GLN A 666 22.35 -12.55 -32.98
N LEU A 667 21.98 -13.71 -32.40
CA LEU A 667 21.76 -13.88 -30.96
C LEU A 667 22.95 -13.45 -30.10
N ALA A 668 24.16 -13.90 -30.42
CA ALA A 668 25.34 -13.54 -29.63
C ALA A 668 25.64 -12.03 -29.69
N ALA A 669 25.59 -11.44 -30.89
CA ALA A 669 25.83 -10.02 -31.09
C ALA A 669 24.76 -9.16 -30.40
N ALA A 670 23.48 -9.55 -30.50
CA ALA A 670 22.38 -8.88 -29.80
C ALA A 670 22.60 -8.85 -28.29
N LEU A 671 22.91 -10.00 -27.67
CA LEU A 671 23.11 -10.10 -26.22
C LEU A 671 24.28 -9.25 -25.74
N GLU A 672 25.40 -9.24 -26.47
CA GLU A 672 26.55 -8.42 -26.12
C GLU A 672 26.24 -6.92 -26.24
N THR A 673 25.55 -6.49 -27.31
CA THR A 673 25.13 -5.09 -27.46
C THR A 673 24.12 -4.67 -26.39
N MET A 674 23.17 -5.54 -26.03
CA MET A 674 22.21 -5.28 -24.95
C MET A 674 22.90 -5.04 -23.61
N LYS A 675 23.88 -5.89 -23.25
CA LYS A 675 24.69 -5.71 -22.04
C LYS A 675 25.57 -4.46 -22.12
N ALA A 676 26.11 -4.15 -23.29
CA ALA A 676 26.87 -2.91 -23.51
C ALA A 676 26.02 -1.66 -23.29
N CYS A 677 24.74 -1.65 -23.71
CA CYS A 677 23.81 -0.54 -23.41
C CYS A 677 23.61 -0.34 -21.90
N VAL A 678 23.48 -1.43 -21.12
CA VAL A 678 23.42 -1.34 -19.65
C VAL A 678 24.75 -0.84 -19.07
N GLY A 679 25.88 -1.30 -19.61
CA GLY A 679 27.22 -0.82 -19.23
C GLY A 679 27.41 0.68 -19.51
N ASN A 680 26.90 1.18 -20.64
CA ASN A 680 26.91 2.62 -20.97
C ASN A 680 26.12 3.41 -19.95
N LEU A 681 24.92 2.92 -19.57
CA LEU A 681 24.10 3.54 -18.54
C LEU A 681 24.83 3.61 -17.18
N GLN A 682 25.51 2.53 -16.78
CA GLN A 682 26.34 2.46 -15.56
C GLN A 682 27.52 3.45 -15.58
N GLN A 683 28.09 3.67 -16.76
CA GLN A 683 29.18 4.64 -16.99
C GLN A 683 28.68 6.07 -17.17
N GLY A 684 27.35 6.30 -17.25
CA GLY A 684 26.78 7.61 -17.54
C GLY A 684 26.96 8.05 -19.00
N ALA A 685 27.27 7.11 -19.89
CA ALA A 685 27.54 7.34 -21.30
C ALA A 685 26.22 7.42 -22.12
N PHE A 686 25.45 8.47 -21.88
CA PHE A 686 24.23 8.80 -22.64
C PHE A 686 24.07 10.32 -22.79
N GLU A 687 23.51 10.73 -23.93
CA GLU A 687 23.39 12.14 -24.30
C GLU A 687 22.49 12.94 -23.35
N ASP A 688 22.74 14.24 -23.23
CA ASP A 688 21.90 15.15 -22.44
C ASP A 688 20.49 15.25 -22.99
N GLU A 689 20.34 15.24 -24.32
CA GLU A 689 19.04 15.32 -24.98
C GLU A 689 18.15 14.10 -24.66
N LEU A 690 18.72 12.89 -24.71
CA LEU A 690 17.99 11.66 -24.36
C LEU A 690 17.50 11.68 -22.90
N PHE A 691 18.34 12.13 -21.96
CA PHE A 691 17.94 12.29 -20.55
C PHE A 691 16.80 13.29 -20.39
N MET A 692 16.89 14.45 -21.05
CA MET A 692 15.86 15.48 -20.97
C MET A 692 14.54 15.02 -21.62
N SER A 693 14.61 14.25 -22.71
CA SER A 693 13.44 13.63 -23.35
C SER A 693 12.77 12.62 -22.41
N ALA A 694 13.54 11.67 -21.86
CA ALA A 694 13.06 10.66 -20.92
C ALA A 694 12.37 11.30 -19.70
N LYS A 695 13.01 12.30 -19.09
CA LYS A 695 12.45 13.04 -17.96
C LYS A 695 11.14 13.76 -18.30
N ARG A 696 11.04 14.34 -19.51
CA ARG A 696 9.81 14.97 -19.99
C ARG A 696 8.70 13.95 -20.19
N LEU A 697 9.02 12.76 -20.68
CA LEU A 697 8.04 11.70 -20.90
C LEU A 697 7.45 11.20 -19.59
N VAL A 698 8.27 10.82 -18.61
CA VAL A 698 7.80 10.38 -17.29
C VAL A 698 6.95 11.46 -16.62
N LYS A 699 7.33 12.73 -16.75
CA LYS A 699 6.52 13.85 -16.27
C LYS A 699 5.16 13.92 -16.99
N ASN A 700 5.15 13.75 -18.32
CA ASN A 700 3.91 13.79 -19.11
C ASN A 700 2.98 12.63 -18.78
N GLU A 701 3.50 11.45 -18.45
CA GLU A 701 2.70 10.31 -17.97
C GLU A 701 1.99 10.63 -16.65
N LEU A 702 2.69 11.28 -15.70
CA LEU A 702 2.08 11.73 -14.44
C LEU A 702 1.02 12.83 -14.66
N ILE A 703 1.27 13.75 -15.61
CA ILE A 703 0.27 14.76 -15.98
C ILE A 703 -0.95 14.10 -16.62
N PHE A 704 -0.75 13.14 -17.51
CA PHE A 704 -1.83 12.39 -18.13
C PHE A 704 -2.65 11.62 -17.10
N ALA A 705 -2.00 10.99 -16.12
CA ALA A 705 -2.68 10.33 -15.01
C ALA A 705 -3.52 11.30 -14.17
N SER A 706 -3.16 12.59 -14.11
CA SER A 706 -3.98 13.61 -13.44
C SER A 706 -5.31 13.84 -14.17
N ASP A 707 -5.32 13.75 -15.49
CA ASP A 707 -6.47 14.06 -16.36
C ASP A 707 -7.34 12.83 -16.67
N ASP A 708 -7.04 11.68 -16.07
CA ASP A 708 -7.82 10.45 -16.16
C ASP A 708 -8.18 9.96 -14.74
N LEU A 709 -9.48 9.85 -14.45
CA LEU A 709 -9.96 9.50 -13.11
C LEU A 709 -9.52 8.10 -12.66
N GLU A 710 -9.44 7.14 -13.58
CA GLU A 710 -9.04 5.78 -13.25
C GLU A 710 -7.54 5.72 -12.94
N LEU A 711 -6.70 6.36 -13.77
CA LEU A 711 -5.26 6.43 -13.56
C LEU A 711 -4.90 7.21 -12.29
N LEU A 712 -5.59 8.33 -12.02
CA LEU A 712 -5.44 9.08 -10.78
C LEU A 712 -5.77 8.20 -9.57
N LEU A 713 -6.90 7.49 -9.61
CA LEU A 713 -7.30 6.60 -8.53
C LEU A 713 -6.27 5.47 -8.34
N ASP A 714 -5.81 4.84 -9.41
CA ASP A 714 -4.81 3.76 -9.33
C ASP A 714 -3.46 4.23 -8.78
N PHE A 715 -3.03 5.44 -9.15
CA PHE A 715 -1.86 6.07 -8.56
C PHE A 715 -2.02 6.20 -7.04
N LEU A 716 -3.13 6.77 -6.58
CA LEU A 716 -3.39 6.98 -5.14
C LEU A 716 -3.58 5.66 -4.37
N ILE A 717 -4.19 4.64 -4.98
CA ILE A 717 -4.30 3.29 -4.40
C ILE A 717 -2.91 2.69 -4.18
N ASN A 718 -2.00 2.84 -5.15
CA ASN A 718 -0.63 2.35 -5.03
C ASN A 718 0.16 3.09 -3.94
N GLU A 719 0.01 4.43 -3.86
CA GLU A 719 0.58 5.22 -2.76
C GLU A 719 0.07 4.73 -1.41
N GLN A 720 -1.25 4.57 -1.24
CA GLN A 720 -1.87 4.10 0.00
C GLN A 720 -1.47 2.66 0.35
N LEU A 721 -1.39 1.77 -0.64
CA LEU A 721 -0.92 0.39 -0.46
C LEU A 721 0.51 0.38 0.08
N CYS A 722 1.38 1.23 -0.46
CA CYS A 722 2.78 1.31 -0.07
C CYS A 722 3.03 2.15 1.19
N GLY A 723 1.98 2.59 1.89
CA GLY A 723 2.12 3.45 3.06
C GLY A 723 2.75 4.81 2.73
N LEU A 724 2.60 5.27 1.50
CA LEU A 724 2.96 6.59 1.03
C LEU A 724 1.73 7.50 1.05
N ARG A 725 1.94 8.81 0.81
CA ARG A 725 0.88 9.83 0.70
C ARG A 725 1.31 10.94 -0.26
N ARG A 726 2.04 10.60 -1.33
CA ARG A 726 2.40 11.61 -2.33
C ARG A 726 1.19 11.88 -3.23
N ASP A 727 1.02 13.13 -3.61
CA ASP A 727 0.16 13.48 -4.72
C ASP A 727 0.95 13.51 -6.04
N LEU A 728 0.25 13.71 -7.16
CA LEU A 728 0.89 13.78 -8.47
C LEU A 728 1.83 14.99 -8.60
N ALA A 729 1.53 16.12 -7.93
CA ALA A 729 2.38 17.29 -7.99
C ALA A 729 3.75 17.03 -7.35
N GLU A 730 3.77 16.29 -6.24
CA GLU A 730 4.99 15.84 -5.58
C GLU A 730 5.75 14.81 -6.43
N ALA A 731 5.07 13.84 -7.03
CA ALA A 731 5.70 12.89 -7.95
C ALA A 731 6.35 13.61 -9.14
N ILE A 732 5.67 14.62 -9.71
CA ILE A 732 6.20 15.48 -10.77
C ILE A 732 7.40 16.29 -10.26
N ALA A 733 7.36 16.81 -9.04
CA ALA A 733 8.47 17.54 -8.43
C ALA A 733 9.71 16.65 -8.25
N GLU A 734 9.53 15.38 -7.84
CA GLU A 734 10.60 14.38 -7.72
C GLU A 734 11.26 14.09 -9.08
N VAL A 735 10.44 13.89 -10.13
CA VAL A 735 10.94 13.77 -11.52
C VAL A 735 11.74 15.01 -11.91
N ASN A 736 11.23 16.21 -11.62
CA ASN A 736 11.90 17.48 -11.94
C ASN A 736 13.22 17.67 -11.18
N GLN A 737 13.36 17.15 -9.96
CA GLN A 737 14.59 17.26 -9.16
C GLN A 737 15.62 16.19 -9.51
N THR A 738 15.19 15.06 -10.06
CA THR A 738 16.09 13.95 -10.44
C THR A 738 17.13 14.40 -11.47
N GLY A 739 18.40 14.27 -11.13
CA GLY A 739 19.55 14.58 -12.00
C GLY A 739 20.24 13.34 -12.58
N LYS A 740 21.11 13.53 -13.58
CA LYS A 740 21.86 12.45 -14.24
C LYS A 740 22.71 11.61 -13.29
N THR A 741 23.37 12.24 -12.32
CA THR A 741 24.20 11.53 -11.34
C THR A 741 23.41 10.47 -10.59
N ARG A 742 22.14 10.76 -10.26
CA ARG A 742 21.26 9.81 -9.59
C ARG A 742 20.93 8.60 -10.46
N ILE A 743 20.67 8.83 -11.75
CA ILE A 743 20.46 7.77 -12.74
C ILE A 743 21.69 6.85 -12.81
N GLN A 744 22.89 7.44 -12.83
CA GLN A 744 24.14 6.69 -12.89
C GLN A 744 24.40 5.88 -11.61
N GLU A 745 24.19 6.48 -10.43
CA GLU A 745 24.29 5.78 -9.13
C GLU A 745 23.35 4.58 -9.06
N LEU A 746 22.15 4.73 -9.60
CA LEU A 746 21.17 3.67 -9.66
C LEU A 746 21.57 2.58 -10.65
N ALA A 747 21.99 2.97 -11.85
CA ALA A 747 22.45 2.02 -12.87
C ALA A 747 23.62 1.16 -12.38
N ARG A 748 24.55 1.71 -11.60
CA ARG A 748 25.69 0.96 -10.99
C ARG A 748 25.25 -0.14 -10.03
N GLN A 749 24.02 -0.11 -9.53
CA GLN A 749 23.47 -1.16 -8.67
C GLN A 749 22.88 -2.32 -9.48
N LEU A 750 22.70 -2.15 -10.79
CA LEU A 750 22.16 -3.20 -11.66
C LEU A 750 23.10 -4.39 -11.74
N THR A 751 22.59 -5.55 -11.33
CA THR A 751 23.23 -6.86 -11.44
C THR A 751 22.38 -7.75 -12.32
N LEU A 752 22.99 -8.44 -13.29
CA LEU A 752 22.27 -9.39 -14.15
C LEU A 752 21.96 -10.64 -13.33
N GLU A 753 20.69 -10.98 -13.19
CA GLU A 753 20.20 -12.08 -12.34
C GLU A 753 19.70 -13.28 -13.15
N GLU A 754 19.18 -13.05 -14.35
CA GLU A 754 18.63 -14.12 -15.19
C GLU A 754 18.77 -13.76 -16.67
N THR A 755 19.18 -14.73 -17.47
CA THR A 755 19.13 -14.67 -18.93
C THR A 755 18.37 -15.89 -19.44
N PHE A 756 17.17 -15.65 -19.98
CA PHE A 756 16.35 -16.68 -20.60
C PHE A 756 16.37 -16.54 -22.12
N LEU A 757 16.70 -17.62 -22.82
CA LEU A 757 16.75 -17.68 -24.28
C LEU A 757 15.76 -18.74 -24.78
N LEU A 758 14.84 -18.31 -25.66
CA LEU A 758 13.99 -19.21 -26.42
C LEU A 758 14.50 -19.28 -27.85
N GLN A 759 14.94 -20.46 -28.29
CA GLN A 759 15.63 -20.64 -29.57
C GLN A 759 14.89 -21.61 -30.49
N PRO A 760 15.03 -21.46 -31.83
CA PRO A 760 14.59 -22.47 -32.78
C PRO A 760 15.28 -23.81 -32.50
N ASP A 761 14.55 -24.92 -32.67
CA ASP A 761 15.11 -26.26 -32.55
C ASP A 761 16.31 -26.45 -33.51
N PRO A 762 17.50 -26.85 -33.03
CA PRO A 762 18.66 -27.09 -33.88
C PRO A 762 18.39 -28.08 -35.01
N ALA A 763 17.47 -29.04 -34.83
CA ALA A 763 17.11 -30.02 -35.84
C ALA A 763 16.25 -29.43 -36.98
N ALA A 764 15.50 -28.36 -36.72
CA ALA A 764 14.70 -27.65 -37.71
C ALA A 764 15.50 -26.60 -38.51
N ALA A 765 16.69 -26.21 -38.01
CA ALA A 765 17.57 -25.21 -38.64
C ALA A 765 18.52 -25.80 -39.71
N ALA A 766 18.52 -27.12 -39.92
CA ALA A 766 19.30 -27.74 -41.00
C ALA A 766 18.64 -27.44 -42.35
N PRO A 767 19.34 -26.81 -43.32
CA PRO A 767 18.78 -26.61 -44.65
C PRO A 767 18.48 -27.99 -45.28
N PRO A 768 17.40 -28.13 -46.07
CA PRO A 768 17.18 -29.34 -46.84
C PRO A 768 18.42 -29.58 -47.70
N ALA A 769 19.01 -30.77 -47.58
CA ALA A 769 20.19 -31.15 -48.34
C ALA A 769 19.91 -30.87 -49.82
N THR A 770 20.61 -29.89 -50.39
CA THR A 770 20.57 -29.62 -51.81
C THR A 770 21.18 -30.83 -52.49
N ASP A 771 20.30 -31.64 -53.07
CA ASP A 771 20.65 -32.77 -53.92
C ASP A 771 21.53 -32.26 -55.06
N LYS A 772 22.84 -32.51 -54.93
CA LYS A 772 23.81 -32.23 -55.99
C LYS A 772 23.49 -33.17 -57.14
N ARG A 773 22.68 -32.70 -58.10
CA ARG A 773 22.64 -33.28 -59.43
C ARG A 773 24.04 -33.25 -60.02
N SER A 774 24.64 -34.42 -60.13
CA SER A 774 25.84 -34.72 -60.91
C SER A 774 25.59 -34.35 -62.38
N PRO A 775 26.54 -33.73 -63.10
CA PRO A 775 26.40 -33.47 -64.52
C PRO A 775 26.66 -34.75 -65.32
N SER A 776 25.77 -35.04 -66.27
CA SER A 776 26.01 -35.93 -67.41
C SER A 776 25.83 -35.16 -68.71
#